data_AF-A0AAW8BIQ7-F1
#
_entry.id   AF-A0AAW8BIQ7-F1
#
_cell.length_a   1.000
_cell.length_b   1.000
_cell.length_c   1.000
_cell.angle_alpha   90.00
_cell.angle_beta   90.00
_cell.angle_gamma   90.00
#
_symmetry.space_group_name_H-M   'P 1'
#
loop_
_entity.id
_entity.type
_entity.pdbx_description
1 polymer ?
#
loop_
_entity_poly.entity_id
_entity_poly.type
_entity_poly.pdbx_seq_one_letter_code
_entity_poly.pdbx_strand_id
1 'polypeptide(L)'
;MSYLVATPDLVTAAADNLAGIRTALGAAASAAAGPTTSLAVAAGDEISAAISQLFGSYGEQFQALNSQATAFHAEFVSLLNGGAAAYAAAEAANASPLQAVLDAVNAPTQSLLGRPLIGNGANGQDGTGSNAGTNGAPGGLLYGNGGNGGAGGPSGGAGGNGGAAGLIGNGGIGGAGGGGAAAGGAGGAGGTGGLLFGNGGAGGAGGVGATGTGAGGAGGNAVLFGDGGNGGSGPTGGTAGRAGVFYGNGGDGGAGSGQAGAAGGLFGNGGNGASSDTAAGGAGGNAFFGDGGDGGSSLAGAGGAGGNTMIGQGGNGGAAGGAASAAGGSGGSVGLYGSGGNGAAGGAGVAVANVIGLSGGFGGAGGSGGLFGGNGGAGGAGGTGGAGGIGGAGAGGDGGAGGNAGLFGNGGTGGAAGAGGSGFLALAGGAGGAGGNGGTAGLLVGNGGAGGAGGTGGVGGSTLGKGGAGGTAGVGGDGGLLYGNGGDGGAGGGGGPRGSVGASGGTGANGGDGGNATLFGTGGAGGAAGPGGTPGGGAAGVPGNPGTNGLFGTGGSPGAAAMSYSAASTASPLGPYQDLLNNTRANLQSIGDTWLADPVPFLNQFLTNQFNYASLTFTALTSATRDFTIGLANVPASLRAGDVAGALVGLFVSGINASDFANIQLLGTIGDLFPPLAIPGNIAQNFTNVVRTVLDTNIAFTIDTAEFTGSATVGLPLAMTLNAVGSPITTALAFADSATTITDALRAGNVQAAATALVGAPANIVNGFLNGEAELPLALPLSATAGIPVTLDIPVGGILAPLRPLVAVVDAPVIGKVSITLGGTPAGGIIPALLSYAPAQLANAIA
;
A
#
# COMPACT_ATOMS: atom_id res chain seq x y z
N MET A 1 21.26 24.73 -25.07
CA MET A 1 21.93 23.59 -24.40
C MET A 1 20.89 22.97 -23.48
N SER A 2 20.29 21.84 -23.85
CA SER A 2 19.38 21.12 -22.96
C SER A 2 20.20 20.41 -21.89
N TYR A 3 19.97 20.72 -20.62
CA TYR A 3 20.59 20.01 -19.51
C TYR A 3 19.92 18.64 -19.39
N LEU A 4 20.64 17.58 -19.76
CA LEU A 4 20.31 16.22 -19.40
C LEU A 4 20.73 16.00 -17.94
N VAL A 5 19.77 15.77 -17.05
CA VAL A 5 20.02 15.36 -15.67
C VAL A 5 19.83 13.85 -15.61
N ALA A 6 20.93 13.10 -15.51
CA ALA A 6 20.88 11.70 -15.14
C ALA A 6 20.97 11.60 -13.61
N THR A 7 20.29 10.64 -12.99
CA THR A 7 20.40 10.34 -11.56
C THR A 7 21.10 8.98 -11.40
N PRO A 8 22.44 8.93 -11.36
CA PRO A 8 23.20 7.68 -11.29
C PRO A 8 22.77 6.77 -10.12
N ASP A 9 22.36 7.36 -8.99
CA ASP A 9 21.90 6.64 -7.81
C ASP A 9 20.61 5.82 -8.06
N LEU A 10 19.67 6.33 -8.85
CA LEU A 10 18.45 5.59 -9.20
C LEU A 10 18.74 4.42 -10.15
N VAL A 11 19.75 4.56 -11.02
CA VAL A 11 20.15 3.53 -11.98
C VAL A 11 20.88 2.38 -11.26
N THR A 12 21.73 2.71 -10.29
CA THR A 12 22.40 1.71 -9.43
C THR A 12 21.40 0.97 -8.55
N ALA A 13 20.44 1.68 -7.93
CA ALA A 13 19.37 1.05 -7.14
C ALA A 13 18.47 0.13 -8.00
N ALA A 14 18.19 0.52 -9.26
CA ALA A 14 17.47 -0.34 -10.20
C ALA A 14 18.28 -1.59 -10.58
N ALA A 15 19.59 -1.46 -10.79
CA ALA A 15 20.49 -2.59 -11.09
C ALA A 15 20.51 -3.62 -9.95
N ASP A 16 20.55 -3.15 -8.70
CA ASP A 16 20.51 -3.99 -7.50
C ASP A 16 19.16 -4.70 -7.32
N ASN A 17 18.04 -4.00 -7.55
CA ASN A 17 16.71 -4.60 -7.55
C ASN A 17 16.60 -5.68 -8.64
N LEU A 18 17.13 -5.44 -9.84
CA LEU A 18 17.17 -6.43 -10.91
C LEU A 18 18.06 -7.63 -10.55
N ALA A 19 19.19 -7.42 -9.89
CA ALA A 19 20.04 -8.51 -9.40
C ALA A 19 19.33 -9.35 -8.32
N GLY A 20 18.53 -8.72 -7.45
CA GLY A 20 17.67 -9.38 -6.47
C GLY A 20 16.58 -10.23 -7.12
N ILE A 21 15.88 -9.69 -8.12
CA ILE A 21 14.88 -10.40 -8.91
C ILE A 21 15.50 -11.64 -9.59
N ARG A 22 16.69 -11.52 -10.18
CA ARG A 22 17.42 -12.66 -10.77
C ARG A 22 17.71 -13.75 -9.75
N THR A 23 18.16 -13.39 -8.55
CA THR A 23 18.45 -14.35 -7.47
C THR A 23 17.18 -15.09 -7.04
N ALA A 24 16.06 -14.39 -6.92
CA ALA A 24 14.76 -15.00 -6.59
C ALA A 24 14.28 -15.94 -7.70
N LEU A 25 14.38 -15.53 -8.98
CA LEU A 25 14.03 -16.36 -10.14
C LEU A 25 14.92 -17.60 -10.26
N GLY A 26 16.23 -17.46 -10.01
CA GLY A 26 17.18 -18.58 -9.99
C GLY A 26 16.86 -19.60 -8.89
N ALA A 27 16.52 -19.13 -7.70
CA ALA A 27 16.11 -19.99 -6.58
C ALA A 27 14.78 -20.71 -6.87
N ALA A 28 13.79 -20.01 -7.44
CA ALA A 28 12.50 -20.58 -7.81
C ALA A 28 12.63 -21.62 -8.94
N ALA A 29 13.42 -21.33 -9.97
CA ALA A 29 13.66 -22.26 -11.08
C ALA A 29 14.42 -23.51 -10.63
N SER A 30 15.41 -23.36 -9.74
CA SER A 30 16.12 -24.48 -9.12
C SER A 30 15.20 -25.34 -8.24
N ALA A 31 14.29 -24.72 -7.48
CA ALA A 31 13.32 -25.44 -6.64
C ALA A 31 12.28 -26.19 -7.49
N ALA A 32 11.89 -25.63 -8.64
CA ALA A 32 10.94 -26.24 -9.57
C ALA A 32 11.56 -27.37 -10.42
N ALA A 33 12.90 -27.48 -10.49
CA ALA A 33 13.58 -28.44 -11.38
C ALA A 33 13.16 -29.90 -11.11
N GLY A 34 13.23 -30.35 -9.86
CA GLY A 34 12.83 -31.72 -9.48
C GLY A 34 11.37 -32.05 -9.84
N PRO A 35 10.36 -31.33 -9.30
CA PRO A 35 8.95 -31.66 -9.55
C PRO A 35 8.50 -31.50 -11.00
N THR A 36 9.25 -30.80 -11.87
CA THR A 36 8.88 -30.60 -13.28
C THR A 36 9.59 -31.53 -14.26
N THR A 37 10.76 -32.08 -13.91
CA THR A 37 11.51 -33.02 -14.77
C THR A 37 11.31 -34.48 -14.38
N SER A 38 10.91 -34.78 -13.14
CA SER A 38 10.72 -36.15 -12.65
C SER A 38 9.25 -36.49 -12.37
N LEU A 39 8.37 -36.27 -13.34
CA LEU A 39 6.94 -36.59 -13.21
C LEU A 39 6.72 -38.11 -13.21
N ALA A 40 6.08 -38.62 -12.15
CA ALA A 40 5.76 -40.03 -12.02
C ALA A 40 4.62 -40.44 -12.97
N VAL A 41 4.74 -41.62 -13.56
CA VAL A 41 3.72 -42.16 -14.46
C VAL A 41 2.45 -42.52 -13.67
N ALA A 42 1.31 -41.96 -14.07
CA ALA A 42 0.05 -42.09 -13.34
C ALA A 42 -0.59 -43.50 -13.37
N ALA A 43 -0.32 -44.28 -14.43
CA ALA A 43 -0.79 -45.65 -14.60
C ALA A 43 0.14 -46.44 -15.56
N GLY A 44 0.07 -47.78 -15.57
CA GLY A 44 0.98 -48.63 -16.34
C GLY A 44 0.77 -48.64 -17.87
N ASP A 45 -0.03 -47.72 -18.40
CA ASP A 45 -0.32 -47.61 -19.83
C ASP A 45 0.65 -46.68 -20.56
N GLU A 46 0.76 -46.87 -21.87
CA GLU A 46 1.69 -46.16 -22.75
C GLU A 46 1.35 -44.67 -22.90
N ILE A 47 0.08 -44.28 -22.70
CA ILE A 47 -0.37 -42.89 -22.80
C ILE A 47 0.10 -42.11 -21.56
N SER A 48 -0.09 -42.67 -20.37
CA SER A 48 0.44 -42.11 -19.12
C SER A 48 1.97 -41.97 -19.14
N ALA A 49 2.67 -42.94 -19.73
CA ALA A 49 4.13 -42.89 -19.88
C ALA A 49 4.58 -41.80 -20.85
N ALA A 50 3.94 -41.69 -22.02
CA ALA A 50 4.22 -40.66 -23.02
C ALA A 50 3.92 -39.24 -22.51
N ILE A 51 2.84 -39.05 -21.74
CA ILE A 51 2.49 -37.75 -21.15
C ILE A 51 3.52 -37.34 -20.09
N SER A 52 3.95 -38.26 -19.23
CA SER A 52 4.98 -37.97 -18.21
C SER A 52 6.32 -37.61 -18.85
N GLN A 53 6.69 -38.29 -19.94
CA GLN A 53 7.90 -38.00 -20.72
C GLN A 53 7.81 -36.64 -21.44
N LEU A 54 6.65 -36.29 -21.99
CA LEU A 54 6.41 -34.99 -22.62
C LEU A 54 6.62 -33.85 -21.61
N PHE A 55 5.99 -33.94 -20.44
CA PHE A 55 6.16 -32.92 -19.40
C PHE A 55 7.59 -32.86 -18.86
N GLY A 56 8.27 -34.01 -18.70
CA GLY A 56 9.69 -34.04 -18.32
C GLY A 56 10.59 -33.32 -19.32
N SER A 57 10.39 -33.56 -20.62
CA SER A 57 11.14 -32.88 -21.69
C SER A 57 10.86 -31.37 -21.78
N TYR A 58 9.64 -30.96 -21.43
CA TYR A 58 9.28 -29.54 -21.35
C TYR A 58 9.93 -28.87 -20.13
N GLY A 59 10.00 -29.57 -19.00
CA GLY A 59 10.74 -29.12 -17.82
C GLY A 59 12.23 -28.90 -18.12
N GLU A 60 12.88 -29.80 -18.86
CA GLU A 60 14.29 -29.64 -19.26
C GLU A 60 14.52 -28.44 -20.20
N GLN A 61 13.63 -28.24 -21.17
CA GLN A 61 13.67 -27.07 -22.07
C GLN A 61 13.47 -25.75 -21.30
N PHE A 62 12.57 -25.74 -20.32
CA PHE A 62 12.35 -24.59 -19.45
C PHE A 62 13.62 -24.25 -18.64
N GLN A 63 14.33 -25.26 -18.11
CA GLN A 63 15.58 -25.05 -17.38
C GLN A 63 16.70 -24.51 -18.28
N ALA A 64 16.81 -25.01 -19.52
CA ALA A 64 17.78 -24.51 -20.50
C ALA A 64 17.51 -23.04 -20.87
N LEU A 65 16.25 -22.67 -21.10
CA LEU A 65 15.85 -21.29 -21.39
C LEU A 65 16.11 -20.37 -20.18
N ASN A 66 15.83 -20.84 -18.97
CA ASN A 66 16.08 -20.07 -17.75
C ASN A 66 17.58 -19.79 -17.53
N SER A 67 18.46 -20.70 -17.94
CA SER A 67 19.92 -20.47 -17.92
C SER A 67 20.35 -19.36 -18.89
N GLN A 68 19.75 -19.29 -20.08
CA GLN A 68 20.04 -18.26 -21.08
C GLN A 68 19.51 -16.89 -20.64
N ALA A 69 18.30 -16.84 -20.07
CA ALA A 69 17.72 -15.63 -19.48
C ALA A 69 18.56 -15.11 -18.31
N THR A 70 19.13 -16.00 -17.49
CA THR A 70 20.03 -15.63 -16.37
C THR A 70 21.31 -14.97 -16.88
N ALA A 71 21.90 -15.48 -17.96
CA ALA A 71 23.10 -14.91 -18.57
C ALA A 71 22.82 -13.51 -19.18
N PHE A 72 21.74 -13.38 -19.94
CA PHE A 72 21.29 -12.10 -20.49
C PHE A 72 21.05 -11.06 -19.39
N HIS A 73 20.34 -11.44 -18.33
CA HIS A 73 20.04 -10.54 -17.23
C HIS A 73 21.30 -10.10 -16.47
N ALA A 74 22.29 -10.98 -16.33
CA ALA A 74 23.58 -10.63 -15.73
C ALA A 74 24.34 -9.59 -16.57
N GLU A 75 24.31 -9.73 -17.89
CA GLU A 75 24.95 -8.79 -18.81
C GLU A 75 24.20 -7.44 -18.84
N PHE A 76 22.88 -7.46 -18.82
CA PHE A 76 22.05 -6.26 -18.71
C PHE A 76 22.36 -5.43 -17.45
N VAL A 77 22.43 -6.07 -16.29
CA VAL A 77 22.78 -5.42 -15.02
C VAL A 77 24.22 -4.87 -15.05
N SER A 78 25.16 -5.60 -15.67
CA SER A 78 26.55 -5.16 -15.85
C SER A 78 26.64 -3.89 -16.70
N LEU A 79 25.91 -3.84 -17.83
CA LEU A 79 25.84 -2.66 -18.68
C LEU A 79 25.16 -1.46 -17.99
N LEU A 80 24.12 -1.71 -17.19
CA LEU A 80 23.42 -0.67 -16.44
C LEU A 80 24.34 0.00 -15.41
N ASN A 81 25.13 -0.80 -14.69
CA ASN A 81 26.15 -0.31 -13.77
C ASN A 81 27.29 0.42 -14.50
N GLY A 82 27.71 -0.07 -15.67
CA GLY A 82 28.69 0.61 -16.51
C GLY A 82 28.21 1.99 -17.00
N GLY A 83 26.93 2.12 -17.35
CA GLY A 83 26.31 3.38 -17.73
C GLY A 83 26.25 4.40 -16.59
N ALA A 84 25.82 3.97 -15.40
CA ALA A 84 25.80 4.84 -14.21
C ALA A 84 27.20 5.38 -13.86
N ALA A 85 28.23 4.52 -13.95
CA ALA A 85 29.62 4.92 -13.71
C ALA A 85 30.13 5.95 -14.74
N ALA A 86 29.74 5.83 -16.01
CA ALA A 86 30.13 6.77 -17.06
C ALA A 86 29.51 8.17 -16.86
N TYR A 87 28.24 8.24 -16.45
CA TYR A 87 27.59 9.53 -16.12
C TYR A 87 28.18 10.16 -14.85
N ALA A 88 28.44 9.37 -13.80
CA ALA A 88 29.11 9.86 -12.59
C ALA A 88 30.54 10.37 -12.88
N ALA A 89 31.28 9.70 -13.76
CA ALA A 89 32.62 10.14 -14.18
C ALA A 89 32.59 11.45 -14.99
N ALA A 90 31.57 11.62 -15.85
CA ALA A 90 31.39 12.86 -16.61
C ALA A 90 31.04 14.06 -15.70
N GLU A 91 30.22 13.84 -14.67
CA GLU A 91 29.94 14.85 -13.65
C GLU A 91 31.19 15.22 -12.84
N ALA A 92 31.96 14.21 -12.41
CA ALA A 92 33.22 14.43 -11.69
C ALA A 92 34.26 15.20 -12.53
N ALA A 93 34.35 14.91 -13.83
CA ALA A 93 35.25 15.62 -14.74
C ALA A 93 34.85 17.09 -14.93
N ASN A 94 33.54 17.37 -15.00
CA ASN A 94 33.01 18.73 -15.15
C ASN A 94 33.04 19.55 -13.83
N ALA A 95 33.19 18.90 -12.67
CA ALA A 95 33.34 19.56 -11.37
C ALA A 95 34.77 20.07 -11.09
N SER A 96 35.78 19.56 -11.81
CA SER A 96 37.21 19.85 -11.59
C SER A 96 37.57 21.36 -11.56
N PRO A 97 37.06 22.22 -12.47
CA PRO A 97 37.34 23.66 -12.43
C PRO A 97 36.68 24.37 -11.23
N LEU A 98 35.50 23.92 -10.79
CA LEU A 98 34.84 24.45 -9.59
C LEU A 98 35.54 24.01 -8.32
N GLN A 99 36.11 22.80 -8.30
CA GLN A 99 36.85 22.27 -7.15
C GLN A 99 38.08 23.15 -6.83
N ALA A 100 38.81 23.61 -7.86
CA ALA A 100 39.95 24.51 -7.67
C ALA A 100 39.56 25.84 -7.01
N VAL A 101 38.37 26.39 -7.34
CA VAL A 101 37.84 27.60 -6.71
C VAL A 101 37.41 27.33 -5.27
N LEU A 102 36.75 26.20 -5.01
CA LEU A 102 36.38 25.78 -3.65
C LEU A 102 37.60 25.56 -2.76
N ASP A 103 38.66 24.94 -3.28
CA ASP A 103 39.91 24.73 -2.57
C ASP A 103 40.58 26.06 -2.21
N ALA A 104 40.57 27.03 -3.13
CA ALA A 104 41.09 28.38 -2.86
C ALA A 104 40.28 29.13 -1.81
N VAL A 105 38.94 29.03 -1.85
CA VAL A 105 38.03 29.63 -0.83
C VAL A 105 38.19 28.96 0.53
N ASN A 106 38.42 27.65 0.55
CA ASN A 106 38.53 26.85 1.77
C ASN A 106 39.94 26.87 2.38
N ALA A 107 41.00 27.14 1.60
CA ALA A 107 42.39 27.09 2.07
C ALA A 107 42.64 27.86 3.38
N PRO A 108 42.12 29.10 3.57
CA PRO A 108 42.33 29.83 4.82
C PRO A 108 41.72 29.11 6.03
N THR A 109 40.48 28.64 5.93
CA THR A 109 39.81 27.98 7.07
C THR A 109 40.28 26.56 7.29
N GLN A 110 40.65 25.83 6.23
CA GLN A 110 41.29 24.53 6.35
C GLN A 110 42.62 24.65 7.10
N SER A 111 43.41 25.70 6.81
CA SER A 111 44.68 25.93 7.51
C SER A 111 44.49 26.42 8.95
N LEU A 112 43.48 27.24 9.24
CA LEU A 112 43.31 27.87 10.56
C LEU A 112 42.48 27.02 11.53
N LEU A 113 41.47 26.32 11.01
CA LEU A 113 40.43 25.65 11.79
C LEU A 113 40.33 24.14 11.48
N GLY A 114 41.14 23.63 10.55
CA GLY A 114 41.10 22.23 10.12
C GLY A 114 39.79 21.83 9.45
N ARG A 115 39.00 22.81 8.97
CA ARG A 115 37.68 22.58 8.36
C ARG A 115 37.42 23.53 7.19
N PRO A 116 36.73 23.06 6.14
CA PRO A 116 36.39 23.93 5.01
C PRO A 116 35.39 25.00 5.44
N LEU A 117 35.38 26.14 4.77
CA LEU A 117 34.39 27.19 4.98
C LEU A 117 33.07 26.80 4.33
N ILE A 118 33.14 26.26 3.12
CA ILE A 118 32.01 25.77 2.31
C ILE A 118 32.33 24.43 1.66
N GLY A 119 31.33 23.59 1.47
CA GLY A 119 31.45 22.29 0.84
C GLY A 119 31.06 21.15 1.77
N ASN A 120 30.63 20.04 1.17
CA ASN A 120 30.23 18.86 1.92
C ASN A 120 31.43 18.16 2.56
N GLY A 121 31.17 17.44 3.65
CA GLY A 121 32.14 16.55 4.26
C GLY A 121 32.41 15.36 3.34
N ALA A 122 33.66 14.89 3.31
CA ALA A 122 34.01 13.65 2.63
C ALA A 122 33.29 12.45 3.26
N ASN A 123 32.75 11.57 2.44
CA ASN A 123 32.17 10.32 2.91
C ASN A 123 33.27 9.43 3.52
N GLY A 124 32.90 8.68 4.53
CA GLY A 124 33.72 7.61 5.09
C GLY A 124 33.93 6.50 4.07
N GLN A 125 35.14 5.97 4.05
CA GLN A 125 35.48 4.74 3.36
C GLN A 125 34.86 3.53 4.07
N ASP A 126 34.36 2.59 3.27
CA ASP A 126 33.86 1.32 3.76
C ASP A 126 34.99 0.47 4.39
N GLY A 127 34.63 -0.29 5.41
CA GLY A 127 35.51 -1.22 6.08
C GLY A 127 35.85 -2.42 5.20
N THR A 128 37.04 -2.98 5.38
CA THR A 128 37.47 -4.24 4.74
C THR A 128 37.67 -5.32 5.80
N GLY A 129 37.33 -6.57 5.48
CA GLY A 129 37.36 -7.68 6.44
C GLY A 129 36.52 -7.36 7.69
N SER A 130 37.13 -7.45 8.88
CA SER A 130 36.47 -7.14 10.15
C SER A 130 36.60 -5.67 10.57
N ASN A 131 37.18 -4.81 9.74
CA ASN A 131 37.38 -3.40 10.09
C ASN A 131 36.06 -2.63 10.03
N ALA A 132 35.93 -1.62 10.90
CA ALA A 132 34.82 -0.69 10.83
C ALA A 132 34.93 0.20 9.58
N GLY A 133 33.77 0.67 9.10
CA GLY A 133 33.70 1.79 8.18
C GLY A 133 34.23 3.05 8.88
N THR A 134 34.93 3.89 8.12
CA THR A 134 35.40 5.17 8.65
C THR A 134 34.25 6.17 8.76
N ASN A 135 34.37 7.12 9.68
CA ASN A 135 33.35 8.15 9.84
C ASN A 135 33.36 9.12 8.65
N GLY A 136 32.19 9.66 8.31
CA GLY A 136 32.09 10.81 7.42
C GLY A 136 32.71 12.04 8.06
N ALA A 137 33.43 12.83 7.25
CA ALA A 137 34.01 14.08 7.71
C ALA A 137 32.92 15.14 7.93
N PRO A 138 33.14 16.13 8.81
CA PRO A 138 32.23 17.25 8.96
C PRO A 138 32.11 18.08 7.68
N GLY A 139 30.92 18.64 7.43
CA GLY A 139 30.70 19.65 6.41
C GLY A 139 31.38 20.99 6.72
N GLY A 140 31.41 21.86 5.72
CA GLY A 140 31.94 23.21 5.82
C GLY A 140 31.28 24.05 6.91
N LEU A 141 32.01 25.01 7.46
CA LEU A 141 31.58 25.82 8.61
C LEU A 141 30.31 26.63 8.33
N LEU A 142 30.16 27.20 7.12
CA LEU A 142 29.01 28.02 6.75
C LEU A 142 27.95 27.25 5.95
N TYR A 143 28.38 26.48 4.95
CA TYR A 143 27.48 25.76 4.07
C TYR A 143 28.08 24.42 3.67
N GLY A 144 27.37 23.33 3.92
CA GLY A 144 27.77 22.00 3.50
C GLY A 144 27.17 20.91 4.39
N ASN A 145 26.76 19.82 3.74
CA ASN A 145 26.29 18.64 4.43
C ASN A 145 27.47 17.90 5.07
N GLY A 146 27.23 17.17 6.15
CA GLY A 146 28.20 16.20 6.65
C GLY A 146 28.37 15.03 5.69
N GLY A 147 29.56 14.42 5.66
CA GLY A 147 29.80 13.22 4.86
C GLY A 147 29.09 12.01 5.44
N ASN A 148 28.69 11.07 4.60
CA ASN A 148 28.08 9.82 5.05
C ASN A 148 29.13 8.94 5.74
N GLY A 149 28.76 8.15 6.73
CA GLY A 149 29.63 7.14 7.31
C GLY A 149 29.82 5.95 6.36
N GLY A 150 31.03 5.38 6.33
CA GLY A 150 31.31 4.19 5.52
C GLY A 150 30.63 2.95 6.09
N ALA A 151 30.27 1.99 5.24
CA ALA A 151 29.73 0.72 5.69
C ALA A 151 30.78 -0.09 6.46
N GLY A 152 30.33 -0.90 7.42
CA GLY A 152 31.19 -1.81 8.16
C GLY A 152 31.69 -2.96 7.28
N GLY A 153 32.90 -3.44 7.53
CA GLY A 153 33.49 -4.51 6.74
C GLY A 153 32.68 -5.82 6.80
N PRO A 154 32.69 -6.62 5.72
CA PRO A 154 31.81 -7.79 5.54
C PRO A 154 32.11 -8.98 6.45
N SER A 155 32.99 -8.81 7.44
CA SER A 155 33.28 -9.81 8.48
C SER A 155 32.99 -9.26 9.89
N GLY A 156 31.88 -8.53 10.03
CA GLY A 156 31.33 -8.05 11.30
C GLY A 156 31.79 -6.65 11.72
N GLY A 157 32.35 -5.85 10.80
CA GLY A 157 32.81 -4.49 11.12
C GLY A 157 31.63 -3.55 11.42
N ALA A 158 31.79 -2.59 12.35
CA ALA A 158 30.77 -1.57 12.60
C ALA A 158 30.71 -0.55 11.46
N GLY A 159 29.53 0.04 11.22
CA GLY A 159 29.37 1.17 10.32
C GLY A 159 29.99 2.44 10.91
N GLY A 160 30.54 3.29 10.05
CA GLY A 160 31.08 4.59 10.42
C GLY A 160 29.96 5.58 10.73
N ASN A 161 30.21 6.55 11.61
CA ASN A 161 29.24 7.60 11.90
C ASN A 161 29.16 8.59 10.74
N GLY A 162 27.98 9.17 10.50
CA GLY A 162 27.81 10.32 9.63
C GLY A 162 28.46 11.57 10.23
N GLY A 163 29.02 12.41 9.36
CA GLY A 163 29.61 13.69 9.72
C GLY A 163 28.55 14.72 10.08
N ALA A 164 28.90 15.64 10.98
CA ALA A 164 28.04 16.79 11.29
C ALA A 164 28.14 17.87 10.21
N ALA A 165 27.04 18.60 9.96
CA ALA A 165 27.07 19.83 9.17
C ALA A 165 27.62 21.03 9.98
N GLY A 166 27.81 22.17 9.32
CA GLY A 166 28.21 23.46 9.94
C GLY A 166 27.02 24.32 10.34
N LEU A 167 26.94 25.54 9.80
CA LEU A 167 25.81 26.45 10.03
C LEU A 167 24.58 26.06 9.21
N ILE A 168 24.77 25.78 7.91
CA ILE A 168 23.74 25.34 6.97
C ILE A 168 24.15 24.02 6.34
N GLY A 169 23.29 23.01 6.38
CA GLY A 169 23.51 21.72 5.73
C GLY A 169 22.97 20.56 6.56
N ASN A 170 22.71 19.44 5.92
CA ASN A 170 22.20 18.24 6.58
C ASN A 170 23.34 17.41 7.17
N GLY A 171 23.09 16.73 8.29
CA GLY A 171 24.02 15.74 8.81
C GLY A 171 24.14 14.55 7.85
N GLY A 172 25.34 13.97 7.78
CA GLY A 172 25.57 12.77 6.97
C GLY A 172 24.85 11.56 7.57
N ILE A 173 24.44 10.61 6.73
CA ILE A 173 23.84 9.36 7.24
C ILE A 173 24.93 8.49 7.89
N GLY A 174 24.56 7.71 8.90
CA GLY A 174 25.42 6.68 9.47
C GLY A 174 25.58 5.48 8.54
N GLY A 175 26.77 4.89 8.48
CA GLY A 175 27.05 3.71 7.68
C GLY A 175 26.38 2.47 8.26
N ALA A 176 25.95 1.54 7.40
CA ALA A 176 25.41 0.26 7.84
C ALA A 176 26.50 -0.59 8.52
N GLY A 177 26.11 -1.39 9.51
CA GLY A 177 26.97 -2.42 10.08
C GLY A 177 27.25 -3.53 9.07
N GLY A 178 28.47 -4.04 9.06
CA GLY A 178 28.89 -5.11 8.18
C GLY A 178 28.29 -6.46 8.59
N GLY A 179 27.94 -7.28 7.60
CA GLY A 179 27.54 -8.66 7.86
C GLY A 179 28.70 -9.47 8.45
N GLY A 180 28.44 -10.54 9.21
CA GLY A 180 29.51 -11.28 9.89
C GLY A 180 29.24 -12.77 10.05
N ALA A 181 30.30 -13.59 10.00
CA ALA A 181 30.20 -15.03 10.26
C ALA A 181 29.83 -15.37 11.73
N ALA A 182 29.95 -14.39 12.64
CA ALA A 182 29.49 -14.45 14.03
C ALA A 182 28.35 -13.44 14.24
N ALA A 183 28.55 -12.37 15.02
CA ALA A 183 27.61 -11.27 15.11
C ALA A 183 27.82 -10.27 13.97
N GLY A 184 26.74 -9.66 13.49
CA GLY A 184 26.85 -8.50 12.59
C GLY A 184 27.33 -7.26 13.32
N GLY A 185 28.00 -6.36 12.61
CA GLY A 185 28.48 -5.10 13.18
C GLY A 185 27.34 -4.12 13.49
N ALA A 186 27.53 -3.22 14.45
CA ALA A 186 26.55 -2.16 14.71
C ALA A 186 26.51 -1.13 13.55
N GLY A 187 25.36 -0.51 13.32
CA GLY A 187 25.23 0.63 12.43
C GLY A 187 25.82 1.90 13.06
N GLY A 188 26.36 2.79 12.22
CA GLY A 188 26.90 4.06 12.64
C GLY A 188 25.81 5.08 12.95
N ALA A 189 26.08 6.03 13.86
CA ALA A 189 25.14 7.10 14.14
C ALA A 189 25.04 8.09 12.97
N GLY A 190 23.87 8.69 12.76
CA GLY A 190 23.69 9.81 11.85
C GLY A 190 24.31 11.10 12.40
N GLY A 191 24.80 11.95 11.50
CA GLY A 191 25.40 13.23 11.85
C GLY A 191 24.37 14.28 12.22
N THR A 192 24.78 15.27 13.01
CA THR A 192 23.89 16.40 13.34
C THR A 192 23.72 17.34 12.13
N GLY A 193 22.51 17.83 11.93
CA GLY A 193 22.21 18.91 10.98
C GLY A 193 22.85 20.24 11.38
N GLY A 194 22.74 21.21 10.48
CA GLY A 194 23.33 22.53 10.63
C GLY A 194 22.75 23.29 11.83
N LEU A 195 23.56 24.17 12.42
CA LEU A 195 23.16 24.96 13.59
C LEU A 195 21.93 25.84 13.31
N LEU A 196 21.82 26.38 12.09
CA LEU A 196 20.72 27.24 11.67
C LEU A 196 19.70 26.46 10.83
N PHE A 197 20.10 25.89 9.69
CA PHE A 197 19.23 25.06 8.86
C PHE A 197 19.90 23.73 8.53
N GLY A 198 19.17 22.64 8.76
CA GLY A 198 19.58 21.33 8.29
C GLY A 198 18.99 20.20 9.10
N ASN A 199 18.68 19.12 8.40
CA ASN A 199 18.15 17.91 8.99
C ASN A 199 19.28 17.09 9.62
N GLY A 200 18.95 16.34 10.67
CA GLY A 200 19.84 15.29 11.17
C GLY A 200 19.94 14.14 10.18
N GLY A 201 21.11 13.51 10.09
CA GLY A 201 21.30 12.32 9.26
C GLY A 201 20.64 11.09 9.88
N ALA A 202 20.16 10.16 9.08
CA ALA A 202 19.65 8.89 9.58
C ALA A 202 20.77 8.03 10.20
N GLY A 203 20.45 7.22 11.20
CA GLY A 203 21.34 6.20 11.73
C GLY A 203 21.42 4.98 10.80
N GLY A 204 22.60 4.37 10.73
CA GLY A 204 22.82 3.17 9.92
C GLY A 204 22.14 1.94 10.52
N ALA A 205 21.66 1.03 9.67
CA ALA A 205 21.17 -0.27 10.13
C ALA A 205 22.32 -1.12 10.70
N GLY A 206 22.03 -1.98 11.67
CA GLY A 206 22.98 -2.99 12.11
C GLY A 206 23.11 -4.13 11.11
N GLY A 207 24.32 -4.68 11.00
CA GLY A 207 24.66 -5.77 10.08
C GLY A 207 24.04 -7.10 10.51
N VAL A 208 23.84 -8.01 9.56
CA VAL A 208 23.32 -9.35 9.83
C VAL A 208 24.47 -10.34 10.03
N GLY A 209 24.46 -11.10 11.13
CA GLY A 209 25.42 -12.18 11.36
C GLY A 209 24.79 -13.50 11.77
N ALA A 210 25.54 -14.59 11.65
CA ALA A 210 25.09 -15.96 11.93
C ALA A 210 24.60 -16.18 13.38
N THR A 211 25.13 -15.44 14.35
CA THR A 211 24.73 -15.53 15.76
C THR A 211 23.87 -14.35 16.22
N GLY A 212 23.55 -13.40 15.34
CA GLY A 212 22.71 -12.24 15.65
C GLY A 212 23.00 -11.01 14.80
N THR A 213 22.03 -10.11 14.76
CA THR A 213 22.14 -8.80 14.10
C THR A 213 22.85 -7.79 15.00
N GLY A 214 23.57 -6.84 14.41
CA GLY A 214 24.16 -5.72 15.13
C GLY A 214 23.12 -4.66 15.50
N ALA A 215 23.43 -3.85 16.50
CA ALA A 215 22.58 -2.71 16.91
C ALA A 215 22.39 -1.70 15.77
N GLY A 216 21.23 -1.04 15.74
CA GLY A 216 21.01 0.10 14.85
C GLY A 216 21.69 1.37 15.38
N GLY A 217 22.17 2.21 14.48
CA GLY A 217 22.78 3.50 14.83
C GLY A 217 21.74 4.55 15.21
N ALA A 218 22.07 5.46 16.11
CA ALA A 218 21.18 6.57 16.45
C ALA A 218 20.98 7.52 15.26
N GLY A 219 19.79 8.11 15.13
CA GLY A 219 19.55 9.23 14.23
C GLY A 219 20.20 10.52 14.73
N GLY A 220 20.64 11.36 13.80
CA GLY A 220 21.25 12.65 14.09
C GLY A 220 20.19 13.69 14.47
N ASN A 221 20.59 14.68 15.28
CA ASN A 221 19.69 15.77 15.66
C ASN A 221 19.72 16.89 14.62
N ALA A 222 18.60 17.57 14.42
CA ALA A 222 18.56 18.96 13.95
C ALA A 222 18.68 19.92 15.14
N VAL A 223 18.94 21.21 14.87
CA VAL A 223 19.22 22.22 15.91
C VAL A 223 18.12 23.27 15.98
N LEU A 224 18.06 24.19 15.00
CA LEU A 224 17.10 25.30 15.04
C LEU A 224 15.93 25.09 14.07
N PHE A 225 16.26 24.78 12.81
CA PHE A 225 15.32 24.42 11.76
C PHE A 225 15.78 23.14 11.06
N GLY A 226 14.90 22.17 10.92
CA GLY A 226 15.14 20.92 10.24
C GLY A 226 14.59 19.72 11.01
N ASP A 227 14.45 18.61 10.30
CA ASP A 227 13.92 17.36 10.84
C ASP A 227 15.00 16.58 11.57
N GLY A 228 14.60 15.84 12.61
CA GLY A 228 15.45 14.84 13.23
C GLY A 228 15.68 13.65 12.32
N GLY A 229 16.87 13.05 12.37
CA GLY A 229 17.18 11.85 11.62
C GLY A 229 16.54 10.61 12.25
N ASN A 230 16.12 9.64 11.43
CA ASN A 230 15.56 8.39 11.91
C ASN A 230 16.64 7.50 12.54
N GLY A 231 16.29 6.73 13.56
CA GLY A 231 17.14 5.67 14.11
C GLY A 231 17.29 4.50 13.14
N GLY A 232 18.47 3.90 13.11
CA GLY A 232 18.74 2.69 12.32
C GLY A 232 18.09 1.45 12.93
N SER A 233 17.73 0.47 12.09
CA SER A 233 17.19 -0.81 12.56
C SER A 233 18.26 -1.74 13.10
N GLY A 234 17.93 -2.57 14.09
CA GLY A 234 18.79 -3.60 14.68
C GLY A 234 18.12 -4.17 15.94
N PRO A 235 18.62 -5.20 16.63
CA PRO A 235 17.87 -5.83 17.72
C PRO A 235 17.61 -4.88 18.90
N THR A 236 18.47 -3.87 19.12
CA THR A 236 18.25 -2.80 20.11
C THR A 236 17.71 -1.50 19.52
N GLY A 237 17.48 -1.44 18.20
CA GLY A 237 17.14 -0.22 17.46
C GLY A 237 18.14 0.93 17.63
N GLY A 238 17.98 1.96 16.82
CA GLY A 238 18.63 3.26 16.98
C GLY A 238 17.68 4.26 17.62
N THR A 239 18.17 5.13 18.50
CA THR A 239 17.34 6.23 19.03
C THR A 239 17.02 7.22 17.92
N ALA A 240 15.79 7.76 17.92
CA ALA A 240 15.41 8.86 17.06
C ALA A 240 16.24 10.13 17.29
N GLY A 241 16.52 10.85 16.22
CA GLY A 241 17.11 12.18 16.24
C GLY A 241 16.06 13.25 16.57
N ARG A 242 16.47 14.27 17.32
CA ARG A 242 15.59 15.40 17.70
C ARG A 242 15.35 16.35 16.53
N ALA A 243 14.13 16.86 16.43
CA ALA A 243 13.79 17.96 15.53
C ALA A 243 14.50 19.27 15.92
N GLY A 244 14.54 20.22 14.97
CA GLY A 244 14.89 21.60 15.23
C GLY A 244 13.88 22.28 16.15
N VAL A 245 14.34 23.19 17.01
CA VAL A 245 13.50 23.81 18.05
C VAL A 245 12.28 24.54 17.49
N PHE A 246 12.42 25.27 16.38
CA PHE A 246 11.31 26.07 15.84
C PHE A 246 10.51 25.36 14.77
N TYR A 247 11.20 24.64 13.88
CA TYR A 247 10.54 23.92 12.80
C TYR A 247 11.23 22.59 12.53
N GLY A 248 10.45 21.55 12.35
CA GLY A 248 10.91 20.24 11.91
C GLY A 248 10.22 19.10 12.62
N ASN A 249 10.16 17.98 11.93
CA ASN A 249 9.60 16.74 12.45
C ASN A 249 10.62 16.02 13.33
N GLY A 250 10.15 15.32 14.36
CA GLY A 250 10.98 14.40 15.12
C GLY A 250 11.37 13.20 14.27
N GLY A 251 12.58 12.66 14.47
CA GLY A 251 12.97 11.41 13.82
C GLY A 251 12.18 10.22 14.35
N ASP A 252 12.05 9.19 13.51
CA ASP A 252 11.45 7.91 13.91
C ASP A 252 12.44 7.08 14.74
N GLY A 253 11.91 6.26 15.64
CA GLY A 253 12.70 5.25 16.34
C GLY A 253 13.14 4.13 15.40
N GLY A 254 14.35 3.60 15.59
CA GLY A 254 14.85 2.47 14.81
C GLY A 254 14.24 1.14 15.25
N ALA A 255 13.75 0.35 14.29
CA ALA A 255 13.09 -0.94 14.55
C ALA A 255 13.99 -1.92 15.33
N GLY A 256 13.39 -2.65 16.30
CA GLY A 256 14.09 -3.66 17.09
C GLY A 256 13.60 -3.81 18.52
N SER A 257 13.88 -2.82 19.38
CA SER A 257 13.53 -2.86 20.81
C SER A 257 12.65 -1.71 21.26
N GLY A 258 11.81 -1.18 20.36
CA GLY A 258 10.73 -0.27 20.73
C GLY A 258 11.21 1.14 21.06
N GLN A 259 12.13 1.68 20.27
CA GLN A 259 12.69 3.01 20.48
C GLN A 259 11.59 4.04 20.25
N ALA A 260 11.43 4.97 21.19
CA ALA A 260 10.48 6.04 21.01
C ALA A 260 10.87 6.97 19.85
N GLY A 261 9.86 7.49 19.15
CA GLY A 261 10.04 8.59 18.22
C GLY A 261 10.39 9.88 18.95
N ALA A 262 11.13 10.76 18.30
CA ALA A 262 11.47 12.04 18.89
C ALA A 262 10.30 13.02 18.79
N ALA A 263 10.24 13.98 19.72
CA ALA A 263 9.29 15.07 19.61
C ALA A 263 9.61 15.97 18.40
N GLY A 264 8.56 16.53 17.80
CA GLY A 264 8.67 17.60 16.81
C GLY A 264 9.16 18.91 17.43
N GLY A 265 9.54 19.85 16.57
CA GLY A 265 9.81 21.23 16.96
C GLY A 265 8.54 21.95 17.42
N LEU A 266 8.64 23.27 17.62
CA LEU A 266 7.45 24.09 17.89
C LEU A 266 6.40 23.92 16.78
N PHE A 267 6.85 23.96 15.51
CA PHE A 267 6.07 23.62 14.33
C PHE A 267 6.64 22.35 13.68
N GLY A 268 5.93 21.24 13.81
CA GLY A 268 6.35 19.97 13.24
C GLY A 268 5.71 18.79 13.94
N ASN A 269 5.73 17.65 13.27
CA ASN A 269 5.14 16.43 13.75
C ASN A 269 6.10 15.67 14.67
N GLY A 270 5.56 14.90 15.59
CA GLY A 270 6.33 13.91 16.32
C GLY A 270 6.75 12.77 15.40
N GLY A 271 7.93 12.20 15.64
CA GLY A 271 8.39 10.99 14.95
C GLY A 271 7.67 9.76 15.46
N ASN A 272 7.59 8.71 14.64
CA ASN A 272 6.94 7.47 15.00
C ASN A 272 7.82 6.63 15.94
N GLY A 273 7.17 5.90 16.84
CA GLY A 273 7.79 4.88 17.65
C GLY A 273 8.17 3.65 16.82
N ALA A 274 9.28 3.03 17.18
CA ALA A 274 9.80 1.87 16.47
C ALA A 274 9.00 0.62 16.79
N SER A 275 8.82 -0.23 15.77
CA SER A 275 8.30 -1.58 16.00
C SER A 275 9.32 -2.47 16.72
N SER A 276 8.84 -3.45 17.49
CA SER A 276 9.70 -4.37 18.25
C SER A 276 9.27 -5.83 18.18
N ASP A 277 10.23 -6.72 17.95
CA ASP A 277 9.98 -8.16 18.01
C ASP A 277 10.13 -8.74 19.43
N THR A 278 10.82 -8.03 20.33
CA THR A 278 11.26 -8.57 21.64
C THR A 278 10.81 -7.74 22.85
N ALA A 279 10.38 -6.49 22.62
CA ALA A 279 9.95 -5.56 23.65
C ALA A 279 8.58 -4.95 23.30
N ALA A 280 8.11 -4.04 24.14
CA ALA A 280 6.99 -3.17 23.78
C ALA A 280 7.37 -2.30 22.57
N GLY A 281 6.38 -1.92 21.77
CA GLY A 281 6.58 -0.95 20.71
C GLY A 281 6.93 0.43 21.27
N GLY A 282 7.70 1.21 20.53
CA GLY A 282 8.12 2.54 20.97
C GLY A 282 6.96 3.52 21.01
N ALA A 283 6.97 4.45 21.96
CA ALA A 283 5.99 5.53 21.94
C ALA A 283 6.25 6.49 20.76
N GLY A 284 5.19 7.03 20.18
CA GLY A 284 5.27 8.12 19.24
C GLY A 284 5.71 9.43 19.92
N GLY A 285 6.40 10.27 19.17
CA GLY A 285 6.88 11.57 19.61
C GLY A 285 5.74 12.57 19.77
N ASN A 286 5.86 13.48 20.74
CA ASN A 286 4.89 14.55 20.92
C ASN A 286 5.10 15.69 19.90
N ALA A 287 4.07 16.49 19.68
CA ALA A 287 4.13 17.74 18.93
C ALA A 287 3.53 18.90 19.74
N PHE A 288 3.79 20.14 19.33
CA PHE A 288 3.10 21.32 19.86
C PHE A 288 2.13 21.89 18.83
N PHE A 289 2.64 22.37 17.68
CA PHE A 289 1.85 22.63 16.47
C PHE A 289 2.22 21.61 15.40
N GLY A 290 1.35 20.64 15.16
CA GLY A 290 1.60 19.49 14.30
C GLY A 290 0.98 18.23 14.87
N ASP A 291 1.14 17.11 14.17
CA ASP A 291 0.57 15.84 14.58
C ASP A 291 1.52 15.08 15.51
N GLY A 292 0.98 14.38 16.51
CA GLY A 292 1.76 13.43 17.30
C GLY A 292 2.17 12.22 16.44
N GLY A 293 3.35 11.67 16.71
CA GLY A 293 3.82 10.48 16.01
C GLY A 293 3.03 9.23 16.42
N ASP A 294 2.94 8.24 15.53
CA ASP A 294 2.29 6.97 15.84
C ASP A 294 3.17 6.12 16.78
N GLY A 295 2.54 5.29 17.60
CA GLY A 295 3.21 4.28 18.41
C GLY A 295 3.66 3.09 17.56
N GLY A 296 4.82 2.54 17.89
CA GLY A 296 5.36 1.35 17.24
C GLY A 296 4.57 0.10 17.60
N SER A 297 4.47 -0.84 16.66
CA SER A 297 3.84 -2.13 16.93
C SER A 297 4.81 -3.10 17.61
N SER A 298 4.32 -4.17 18.21
CA SER A 298 5.21 -5.21 18.75
C SER A 298 4.69 -6.62 18.52
N LEU A 299 5.61 -7.57 18.37
CA LEU A 299 5.29 -9.00 18.24
C LEU A 299 5.28 -9.75 19.58
N ALA A 300 6.08 -9.30 20.55
CA ALA A 300 6.20 -9.92 21.87
C ALA A 300 5.69 -9.07 23.04
N GLY A 301 5.49 -7.76 22.84
CA GLY A 301 5.14 -6.81 23.89
C GLY A 301 3.81 -6.08 23.67
N ALA A 302 3.59 -5.06 24.49
CA ALA A 302 2.49 -4.10 24.32
C ALA A 302 2.81 -3.14 23.18
N GLY A 303 1.80 -2.68 22.47
CA GLY A 303 1.98 -1.65 21.46
C GLY A 303 2.37 -0.32 22.08
N GLY A 304 3.15 0.49 21.34
CA GLY A 304 3.55 1.81 21.78
C GLY A 304 2.39 2.80 21.80
N ALA A 305 2.38 3.73 22.75
CA ALA A 305 1.38 4.80 22.75
C ALA A 305 1.65 5.81 21.61
N GLY A 306 0.60 6.36 21.02
CA GLY A 306 0.70 7.49 20.11
C GLY A 306 1.09 8.78 20.84
N GLY A 307 1.74 9.68 20.11
CA GLY A 307 2.24 10.96 20.61
C GLY A 307 1.13 11.98 20.81
N ASN A 308 1.27 12.81 21.84
CA ASN A 308 0.33 13.89 22.13
C ASN A 308 0.63 15.14 21.32
N THR A 309 -0.38 16.01 21.13
CA THR A 309 -0.17 17.34 20.55
C THR A 309 -0.99 18.42 21.24
N MET A 310 -0.59 19.69 21.14
CA MET A 310 -1.43 20.81 21.58
C MET A 310 -2.41 21.22 20.49
N ILE A 311 -1.95 21.33 19.24
CA ILE A 311 -2.75 21.67 18.07
C ILE A 311 -2.33 20.77 16.90
N GLY A 312 -3.26 19.97 16.41
CA GLY A 312 -3.05 18.93 15.38
C GLY A 312 -3.72 17.62 15.79
N GLN A 313 -3.38 16.53 15.12
CA GLN A 313 -3.91 15.21 15.41
C GLN A 313 -3.05 14.47 16.44
N GLY A 314 -3.68 13.74 17.35
CA GLY A 314 -2.96 12.79 18.20
C GLY A 314 -2.47 11.60 17.38
N GLY A 315 -1.29 11.07 17.70
CA GLY A 315 -0.76 9.88 17.03
C GLY A 315 -1.57 8.64 17.38
N ASN A 316 -1.63 7.65 16.48
CA ASN A 316 -2.28 6.38 16.77
C ASN A 316 -1.42 5.51 17.68
N GLY A 317 -2.02 4.61 18.43
CA GLY A 317 -1.29 3.56 19.14
C GLY A 317 -0.73 2.50 18.20
N GLY A 318 0.28 1.76 18.65
CA GLY A 318 0.81 0.60 17.93
C GLY A 318 0.10 -0.70 18.30
N ALA A 319 0.08 -1.68 17.40
CA ALA A 319 -0.53 -2.98 17.67
C ALA A 319 0.33 -3.82 18.63
N ALA A 320 -0.31 -4.64 19.45
CA ALA A 320 0.38 -5.52 20.39
C ALA A 320 0.55 -6.94 19.88
N GLY A 321 1.53 -7.62 20.48
CA GLY A 321 2.00 -8.92 20.05
C GLY A 321 1.26 -10.08 20.71
N GLY A 322 1.10 -11.19 20.00
CA GLY A 322 0.33 -12.32 20.50
C GLY A 322 1.00 -13.12 21.63
N ALA A 323 2.33 -13.08 21.74
CA ALA A 323 3.07 -13.97 22.63
C ALA A 323 2.80 -13.77 24.14
N ALA A 324 2.21 -12.64 24.56
CA ALA A 324 2.16 -12.25 25.98
C ALA A 324 0.83 -11.64 26.48
N SER A 325 -0.32 -11.86 25.82
CA SER A 325 -1.59 -11.20 26.20
C SER A 325 -1.46 -9.66 26.25
N ALA A 326 -0.66 -9.10 25.36
CA ALA A 326 -0.19 -7.73 25.51
C ALA A 326 -1.21 -6.71 25.01
N ALA A 327 -1.34 -5.58 25.71
CA ALA A 327 -2.30 -4.55 25.38
C ALA A 327 -1.84 -3.70 24.18
N GLY A 328 -2.77 -3.35 23.30
CA GLY A 328 -2.55 -2.39 22.22
C GLY A 328 -2.20 -1.02 22.77
N GLY A 329 -1.43 -0.26 21.99
CA GLY A 329 -1.06 1.11 22.35
C GLY A 329 -2.25 2.04 22.38
N SER A 330 -2.29 2.97 23.34
CA SER A 330 -3.28 4.03 23.37
C SER A 330 -3.01 5.08 22.29
N GLY A 331 -4.05 5.68 21.75
CA GLY A 331 -3.92 6.87 20.90
C GLY A 331 -3.50 8.11 21.71
N GLY A 332 -2.77 9.00 21.06
CA GLY A 332 -2.30 10.27 21.60
C GLY A 332 -3.43 11.28 21.75
N SER A 333 -3.36 12.10 22.79
CA SER A 333 -4.39 13.11 23.08
C SER A 333 -4.02 14.49 22.56
N VAL A 334 -5.04 15.30 22.30
CA VAL A 334 -4.91 16.69 21.82
C VAL A 334 -5.29 17.68 22.91
N GLY A 335 -4.49 18.74 23.09
CA GLY A 335 -4.72 19.76 24.11
C GLY A 335 -5.81 20.76 23.76
N LEU A 336 -5.68 21.47 22.64
CA LEU A 336 -6.50 22.65 22.28
C LEU A 336 -7.41 22.39 21.09
N TYR A 337 -6.84 22.02 19.94
CA TYR A 337 -7.58 21.82 18.68
C TYR A 337 -7.05 20.64 17.87
N GLY A 338 -7.95 19.81 17.38
CA GLY A 338 -7.68 18.60 16.60
C GLY A 338 -8.17 17.33 17.28
N SER A 339 -8.20 16.22 16.56
CA SER A 339 -8.75 14.95 17.03
C SER A 339 -7.71 14.06 17.70
N GLY A 340 -8.11 13.35 18.75
CA GLY A 340 -7.29 12.33 19.38
C GLY A 340 -6.99 11.17 18.43
N GLY A 341 -5.83 10.54 18.62
CA GLY A 341 -5.42 9.38 17.82
C GLY A 341 -6.18 8.12 18.21
N ASN A 342 -6.21 7.12 17.33
CA ASN A 342 -6.89 5.87 17.61
C ASN A 342 -6.03 4.97 18.50
N GLY A 343 -6.66 4.22 19.40
CA GLY A 343 -6.03 3.09 20.07
C GLY A 343 -5.88 1.91 19.13
N ALA A 344 -4.90 1.05 19.38
CA ALA A 344 -4.59 -0.08 18.52
C ALA A 344 -4.99 -1.43 19.11
N ALA A 345 -4.97 -2.47 18.28
CA ALA A 345 -5.42 -3.80 18.66
C ALA A 345 -4.50 -4.44 19.72
N GLY A 346 -5.11 -5.16 20.66
CA GLY A 346 -4.44 -6.06 21.60
C GLY A 346 -3.98 -7.35 20.94
N GLY A 347 -2.94 -7.96 21.50
CA GLY A 347 -2.33 -9.17 20.95
C GLY A 347 -3.18 -10.41 21.16
N ALA A 348 -3.24 -11.29 20.16
CA ALA A 348 -3.93 -12.58 20.28
C ALA A 348 -3.21 -13.54 21.22
N GLY A 349 -3.88 -14.08 22.23
CA GLY A 349 -3.32 -15.07 23.15
C GLY A 349 -2.83 -16.34 22.43
N VAL A 350 -1.65 -16.82 22.85
CA VAL A 350 -1.03 -18.04 22.32
C VAL A 350 -1.22 -19.21 23.27
N ALA A 351 -1.32 -20.43 22.73
CA ALA A 351 -1.28 -21.65 23.53
C ALA A 351 0.18 -21.98 23.92
N VAL A 352 0.53 -21.87 25.20
CA VAL A 352 1.90 -22.17 25.67
C VAL A 352 2.04 -23.68 25.86
N ALA A 353 2.86 -24.30 25.02
CA ALA A 353 3.25 -25.72 25.09
C ALA A 353 2.07 -26.71 25.20
N ASN A 354 0.89 -26.34 24.68
CA ASN A 354 -0.35 -27.12 24.81
C ASN A 354 -0.78 -27.36 26.28
N VAL A 355 -0.35 -26.47 27.19
CA VAL A 355 -0.66 -26.54 28.62
C VAL A 355 -1.75 -25.53 28.97
N ILE A 356 -1.54 -24.24 28.70
CA ILE A 356 -2.51 -23.17 29.04
C ILE A 356 -2.71 -22.28 27.81
N GLY A 357 -3.95 -21.94 27.51
CA GLY A 357 -4.30 -20.87 26.57
C GLY A 357 -4.18 -19.52 27.26
N LEU A 358 -3.29 -18.65 26.77
CA LEU A 358 -3.17 -17.29 27.30
C LEU A 358 -4.37 -16.44 26.86
N SER A 359 -4.76 -15.47 27.68
CA SER A 359 -5.81 -14.52 27.29
C SER A 359 -5.36 -13.63 26.12
N GLY A 360 -6.32 -13.10 25.38
CA GLY A 360 -6.06 -12.00 24.48
C GLY A 360 -5.72 -10.73 25.26
N GLY A 361 -4.87 -9.89 24.67
CA GLY A 361 -4.55 -8.59 25.23
C GLY A 361 -5.65 -7.57 24.98
N PHE A 362 -5.73 -6.56 25.84
CA PHE A 362 -6.70 -5.47 25.72
C PHE A 362 -6.42 -4.58 24.51
N GLY A 363 -7.46 -4.05 23.88
CA GLY A 363 -7.32 -2.97 22.92
C GLY A 363 -6.88 -1.66 23.59
N GLY A 364 -6.08 -0.87 22.90
CA GLY A 364 -5.65 0.45 23.39
C GLY A 364 -6.81 1.45 23.40
N ALA A 365 -6.83 2.36 24.37
CA ALA A 365 -7.83 3.42 24.39
C ALA A 365 -7.58 4.47 23.29
N GLY A 366 -8.64 5.06 22.75
CA GLY A 366 -8.54 6.23 21.88
C GLY A 366 -8.12 7.48 22.65
N GLY A 367 -7.36 8.36 22.00
CA GLY A 367 -6.92 9.63 22.55
C GLY A 367 -8.06 10.64 22.62
N SER A 368 -7.98 11.59 23.56
CA SER A 368 -9.00 12.65 23.66
C SER A 368 -8.79 13.72 22.59
N GLY A 369 -9.89 14.26 22.06
CA GLY A 369 -9.90 15.43 21.17
C GLY A 369 -9.62 16.73 21.93
N GLY A 370 -9.24 17.77 21.19
CA GLY A 370 -8.85 19.07 21.73
C GLY A 370 -9.97 19.79 22.48
N LEU A 371 -9.59 20.58 23.50
CA LEU A 371 -10.52 21.32 24.36
C LEU A 371 -11.53 22.16 23.58
N PHE A 372 -11.13 22.84 22.52
CA PHE A 372 -11.98 23.77 21.78
C PHE A 372 -12.56 23.18 20.50
N GLY A 373 -12.14 21.99 20.09
CA GLY A 373 -12.64 21.41 18.85
C GLY A 373 -11.82 20.20 18.42
N GLY A 374 -12.49 19.08 18.24
CA GLY A 374 -11.91 17.85 17.70
C GLY A 374 -12.60 16.61 18.23
N ASN A 375 -12.56 15.54 17.45
CA ASN A 375 -13.17 14.28 17.83
C ASN A 375 -12.24 13.48 18.77
N GLY A 376 -12.82 12.67 19.65
CA GLY A 376 -12.05 11.63 20.31
C GLY A 376 -11.66 10.51 19.32
N GLY A 377 -10.51 9.88 19.54
CA GLY A 377 -10.06 8.75 18.74
C GLY A 377 -10.81 7.46 19.06
N ALA A 378 -10.88 6.53 18.13
CA ALA A 378 -11.50 5.22 18.37
C ALA A 378 -10.65 4.36 19.32
N GLY A 379 -11.29 3.50 20.11
CA GLY A 379 -10.62 2.46 20.87
C GLY A 379 -10.21 1.28 19.98
N GLY A 380 -9.09 0.65 20.30
CA GLY A 380 -8.58 -0.51 19.59
C GLY A 380 -9.31 -1.80 19.93
N ALA A 381 -9.26 -2.79 19.05
CA ALA A 381 -9.90 -4.08 19.30
C ALA A 381 -9.14 -4.91 20.33
N GLY A 382 -9.84 -5.73 21.13
CA GLY A 382 -9.23 -6.73 21.98
C GLY A 382 -8.71 -7.94 21.20
N GLY A 383 -7.62 -8.54 21.66
CA GLY A 383 -7.03 -9.74 21.06
C GLY A 383 -7.86 -11.00 21.34
N THR A 384 -7.80 -12.00 20.47
CA THR A 384 -8.48 -13.29 20.73
C THR A 384 -7.78 -14.08 21.85
N GLY A 385 -8.51 -14.90 22.59
CA GLY A 385 -7.95 -15.83 23.56
C GLY A 385 -7.29 -17.03 22.91
N GLY A 386 -6.19 -17.50 23.48
CA GLY A 386 -5.48 -18.67 23.01
C GLY A 386 -6.24 -19.96 23.28
N ALA A 387 -6.14 -20.92 22.35
CA ALA A 387 -6.68 -22.26 22.54
C ALA A 387 -6.08 -22.90 23.81
N GLY A 388 -6.93 -23.56 24.59
CA GLY A 388 -6.57 -24.17 25.85
C GLY A 388 -5.88 -25.51 25.69
N GLY A 389 -5.03 -25.83 26.67
CA GLY A 389 -4.52 -27.17 26.94
C GLY A 389 -5.14 -27.74 28.23
N ILE A 390 -4.39 -28.53 28.98
CA ILE A 390 -4.83 -29.08 30.28
C ILE A 390 -5.21 -28.03 31.34
N GLY A 391 -4.71 -26.78 31.21
CA GLY A 391 -4.96 -25.68 32.12
C GLY A 391 -6.03 -24.68 31.65
N GLY A 392 -6.71 -24.98 30.54
CA GLY A 392 -7.88 -24.21 30.09
C GLY A 392 -7.58 -23.19 29.00
N ALA A 393 -8.65 -22.71 28.39
CA ALA A 393 -8.61 -21.76 27.28
C ALA A 393 -8.51 -20.32 27.77
N GLY A 394 -7.82 -19.50 27.00
CA GLY A 394 -7.68 -18.08 27.29
C GLY A 394 -8.97 -17.31 27.01
N ALA A 395 -9.26 -16.29 27.82
CA ALA A 395 -10.33 -15.36 27.52
C ALA A 395 -9.94 -14.45 26.35
N GLY A 396 -10.92 -13.90 25.62
CA GLY A 396 -10.68 -12.79 24.73
C GLY A 396 -10.30 -11.53 25.52
N GLY A 397 -9.49 -10.66 24.93
CA GLY A 397 -9.17 -9.36 25.48
C GLY A 397 -10.31 -8.38 25.30
N ASP A 398 -10.47 -7.45 26.23
CA ASP A 398 -11.46 -6.37 26.12
C ASP A 398 -11.06 -5.37 25.03
N GLY A 399 -12.05 -4.75 24.41
CA GLY A 399 -11.84 -3.62 23.50
C GLY A 399 -11.48 -2.34 24.27
N GLY A 400 -10.70 -1.47 23.64
CA GLY A 400 -10.32 -0.18 24.21
C GLY A 400 -11.49 0.81 24.22
N ALA A 401 -11.53 1.70 25.21
CA ALA A 401 -12.51 2.78 25.22
C ALA A 401 -12.23 3.80 24.10
N GLY A 402 -13.29 4.38 23.54
CA GLY A 402 -13.17 5.55 22.67
C GLY A 402 -12.77 6.80 23.46
N GLY A 403 -12.02 7.70 22.82
CA GLY A 403 -11.61 8.97 23.40
C GLY A 403 -12.75 9.96 23.53
N ASN A 404 -12.68 10.85 24.50
CA ASN A 404 -13.66 11.92 24.67
C ASN A 404 -13.35 13.11 23.77
N ALA A 405 -14.36 13.87 23.36
CA ALA A 405 -14.17 15.19 22.76
C ALA A 405 -14.20 16.31 23.83
N GLY A 406 -13.73 17.51 23.46
CA GLY A 406 -13.66 18.68 24.35
C GLY A 406 -14.97 19.47 24.42
N LEU A 407 -14.98 20.68 23.89
CA LEU A 407 -16.17 21.56 23.85
C LEU A 407 -17.04 21.29 22.62
N PHE A 408 -16.39 21.03 21.49
CA PHE A 408 -17.00 20.70 20.21
C PHE A 408 -16.34 19.44 19.62
N GLY A 409 -17.13 18.54 19.04
CA GLY A 409 -16.62 17.34 18.37
C GLY A 409 -17.31 16.07 18.87
N ASN A 410 -17.14 14.97 18.13
CA ASN A 410 -17.76 13.70 18.46
C ASN A 410 -16.87 12.86 19.37
N GLY A 411 -17.47 12.08 20.26
CA GLY A 411 -16.76 11.05 20.99
C GLY A 411 -16.28 9.93 20.06
N GLY A 412 -15.15 9.31 20.39
CA GLY A 412 -14.62 8.17 19.64
C GLY A 412 -15.41 6.90 19.89
N THR A 413 -15.47 5.99 18.92
CA THR A 413 -16.12 4.68 19.12
C THR A 413 -15.29 3.78 20.04
N GLY A 414 -15.95 2.97 20.87
CA GLY A 414 -15.29 1.90 21.61
C GLY A 414 -14.85 0.75 20.70
N GLY A 415 -13.74 0.12 21.04
CA GLY A 415 -13.21 -1.02 20.31
C GLY A 415 -14.00 -2.30 20.56
N ALA A 416 -14.11 -3.16 19.55
CA ALA A 416 -14.69 -4.49 19.74
C ALA A 416 -13.77 -5.39 20.58
N ALA A 417 -14.35 -6.30 21.34
CA ALA A 417 -13.57 -7.27 22.11
C ALA A 417 -13.14 -8.49 21.29
N GLY A 418 -12.12 -9.19 21.78
CA GLY A 418 -11.67 -10.45 21.20
C GLY A 418 -12.54 -11.64 21.62
N ALA A 419 -12.58 -12.66 20.76
CA ALA A 419 -13.24 -13.93 21.06
C ALA A 419 -12.43 -14.77 22.07
N GLY A 420 -13.10 -15.60 22.86
CA GLY A 420 -12.46 -16.56 23.75
C GLY A 420 -11.86 -17.76 23.01
N GLY A 421 -10.80 -18.35 23.57
CA GLY A 421 -10.13 -19.52 22.99
C GLY A 421 -10.94 -20.82 23.13
N SER A 422 -10.67 -21.80 22.29
CA SER A 422 -11.30 -23.12 22.38
C SER A 422 -10.75 -23.96 23.54
N GLY A 423 -11.61 -24.67 24.27
CA GLY A 423 -11.23 -25.60 25.35
C GLY A 423 -10.67 -26.94 24.87
N PHE A 424 -10.01 -27.66 25.79
CA PHE A 424 -9.43 -28.99 25.55
C PHE A 424 -10.04 -30.03 26.51
N LEU A 425 -10.36 -31.23 25.99
CA LEU A 425 -11.03 -32.30 26.74
C LEU A 425 -12.26 -31.80 27.52
N ALA A 426 -12.22 -31.82 28.86
CA ALA A 426 -13.37 -31.50 29.71
C ALA A 426 -13.43 -30.03 30.10
N LEU A 427 -12.47 -29.22 29.66
CA LEU A 427 -12.41 -27.83 30.04
C LEU A 427 -13.33 -26.98 29.15
N ALA A 428 -13.84 -25.92 29.75
CA ALA A 428 -14.68 -24.96 29.05
C ALA A 428 -13.89 -24.16 28.01
N GLY A 429 -14.59 -23.63 27.01
CA GLY A 429 -14.04 -22.58 26.17
C GLY A 429 -13.82 -21.29 26.97
N GLY A 430 -12.89 -20.47 26.52
CA GLY A 430 -12.60 -19.17 27.12
C GLY A 430 -13.78 -18.22 26.94
N ALA A 431 -13.96 -17.28 27.87
CA ALA A 431 -14.97 -16.24 27.71
C ALA A 431 -14.55 -15.25 26.61
N GLY A 432 -15.50 -14.64 25.92
CA GLY A 432 -15.23 -13.48 25.08
C GLY A 432 -14.91 -12.25 25.94
N GLY A 433 -14.12 -11.32 25.41
CA GLY A 433 -13.81 -10.05 26.10
C GLY A 433 -14.98 -9.08 26.10
N ALA A 434 -14.93 -8.06 26.96
CA ALA A 434 -15.89 -6.98 26.97
C ALA A 434 -15.62 -5.94 25.86
N GLY A 435 -16.67 -5.44 25.20
CA GLY A 435 -16.54 -4.33 24.25
C GLY A 435 -16.17 -3.02 24.97
N GLY A 436 -15.36 -2.18 24.33
CA GLY A 436 -14.96 -0.89 24.89
C GLY A 436 -16.11 0.11 24.88
N ASN A 437 -16.16 1.01 25.86
CA ASN A 437 -17.18 2.06 25.88
C ASN A 437 -16.92 3.12 24.79
N GLY A 438 -17.98 3.69 24.24
CA GLY A 438 -17.90 4.87 23.40
C GLY A 438 -17.50 6.10 24.21
N GLY A 439 -16.71 6.98 23.60
CA GLY A 439 -16.31 8.26 24.18
C GLY A 439 -17.46 9.25 24.23
N THR A 440 -17.41 10.15 25.22
CA THR A 440 -18.38 11.24 25.33
C THR A 440 -18.15 12.31 24.26
N ALA A 441 -19.24 12.89 23.78
CA ALA A 441 -19.22 14.02 22.85
C ALA A 441 -18.61 15.27 23.47
N GLY A 442 -18.37 16.26 22.61
CA GLY A 442 -18.04 17.61 23.02
C GLY A 442 -19.16 18.21 23.87
N LEU A 443 -18.78 18.91 24.94
CA LEU A 443 -19.71 19.40 25.96
C LEU A 443 -20.88 20.20 25.38
N LEU A 444 -20.68 21.00 24.32
CA LEU A 444 -21.73 21.82 23.73
C LEU A 444 -22.33 21.14 22.51
N VAL A 445 -21.49 20.76 21.56
CA VAL A 445 -21.94 20.17 20.29
C VAL A 445 -21.11 18.94 19.94
N GLY A 446 -21.80 17.86 19.62
CA GLY A 446 -21.21 16.63 19.11
C GLY A 446 -22.01 15.40 19.47
N ASN A 447 -21.79 14.33 18.74
CA ASN A 447 -22.41 13.04 18.99
C ASN A 447 -21.52 12.19 19.89
N GLY A 448 -22.14 11.40 20.77
CA GLY A 448 -21.43 10.40 21.55
C GLY A 448 -20.93 9.27 20.66
N GLY A 449 -19.81 8.65 21.04
CA GLY A 449 -19.25 7.53 20.31
C GLY A 449 -20.07 6.25 20.54
N ALA A 450 -20.14 5.37 19.55
CA ALA A 450 -20.76 4.06 19.74
C ALA A 450 -19.94 3.17 20.67
N GLY A 451 -20.60 2.31 21.44
CA GLY A 451 -19.98 1.25 22.23
C GLY A 451 -19.50 0.09 21.35
N GLY A 452 -18.40 -0.53 21.75
CA GLY A 452 -17.82 -1.69 21.07
C GLY A 452 -18.60 -2.97 21.32
N ALA A 453 -18.60 -3.87 20.35
CA ALA A 453 -19.21 -5.19 20.50
C ALA A 453 -18.43 -6.07 21.49
N GLY A 454 -19.16 -6.88 22.25
CA GLY A 454 -18.59 -7.91 23.11
C GLY A 454 -18.11 -9.13 22.30
N GLY A 455 -17.06 -9.79 22.79
CA GLY A 455 -16.44 -10.92 22.12
C GLY A 455 -17.27 -12.19 22.23
N THR A 456 -17.19 -13.08 21.25
CA THR A 456 -17.85 -14.39 21.34
C THR A 456 -17.11 -15.32 22.31
N GLY A 457 -17.85 -16.20 22.98
CA GLY A 457 -17.27 -17.25 23.80
C GLY A 457 -16.64 -18.36 22.95
N GLY A 458 -15.57 -18.95 23.46
CA GLY A 458 -14.85 -20.04 22.81
C GLY A 458 -15.59 -21.37 22.84
N VAL A 459 -15.23 -22.26 21.93
CA VAL A 459 -15.81 -23.62 21.85
C VAL A 459 -15.41 -24.44 23.09
N GLY A 460 -16.34 -25.19 23.69
CA GLY A 460 -16.02 -26.13 24.77
C GLY A 460 -15.16 -27.31 24.31
N GLY A 461 -14.39 -27.90 25.21
CA GLY A 461 -13.58 -29.09 24.90
C GLY A 461 -14.39 -30.35 24.55
N SER A 462 -13.74 -31.29 23.86
CA SER A 462 -14.34 -32.48 23.25
C SER A 462 -14.93 -33.53 24.20
N THR A 463 -14.74 -33.43 25.52
CA THR A 463 -15.24 -34.39 26.52
C THR A 463 -15.99 -33.69 27.66
N LEU A 464 -17.24 -33.29 27.43
CA LEU A 464 -18.12 -32.57 28.38
C LEU A 464 -17.77 -31.07 28.59
N GLY A 465 -16.83 -30.51 27.84
CA GLY A 465 -16.52 -29.08 27.92
C GLY A 465 -17.71 -28.19 27.56
N LYS A 466 -18.04 -27.23 28.46
CA LYS A 466 -19.06 -26.21 28.21
C LYS A 466 -18.52 -25.15 27.24
N GLY A 467 -19.38 -24.56 26.43
CA GLY A 467 -19.01 -23.37 25.66
C GLY A 467 -18.66 -22.20 26.58
N GLY A 468 -17.73 -21.36 26.17
CA GLY A 468 -17.36 -20.14 26.89
C GLY A 468 -18.50 -19.10 26.86
N ALA A 469 -18.61 -18.26 27.88
CA ALA A 469 -19.57 -17.16 27.86
C ALA A 469 -19.19 -16.12 26.81
N GLY A 470 -20.16 -15.48 26.17
CA GLY A 470 -19.92 -14.25 25.42
C GLY A 470 -19.52 -13.12 26.38
N GLY A 471 -18.83 -12.12 25.85
CA GLY A 471 -18.45 -10.92 26.60
C GLY A 471 -19.49 -9.80 26.45
N THR A 472 -19.60 -8.97 27.48
CA THR A 472 -20.56 -7.85 27.50
C THR A 472 -20.18 -6.80 26.46
N ALA A 473 -21.17 -6.10 25.91
CA ALA A 473 -20.87 -4.98 25.03
C ALA A 473 -20.51 -3.69 25.80
N GLY A 474 -19.89 -2.75 25.10
CA GLY A 474 -19.63 -1.41 25.61
C GLY A 474 -20.87 -0.52 25.52
N VAL A 475 -20.98 0.44 26.43
CA VAL A 475 -22.04 1.47 26.38
C VAL A 475 -21.71 2.54 25.35
N GLY A 476 -22.74 3.13 24.75
CA GLY A 476 -22.61 4.32 23.91
C GLY A 476 -22.32 5.56 24.76
N GLY A 477 -21.54 6.49 24.22
CA GLY A 477 -21.22 7.76 24.87
C GLY A 477 -22.37 8.75 24.80
N ASP A 478 -22.44 9.67 25.77
CA ASP A 478 -23.44 10.72 25.77
C ASP A 478 -23.15 11.80 24.71
N GLY A 479 -24.21 12.39 24.15
CA GLY A 479 -24.19 13.53 23.23
C GLY A 479 -24.01 14.88 23.96
N GLY A 480 -23.63 15.92 23.21
CA GLY A 480 -23.39 17.27 23.75
C GLY A 480 -24.63 17.93 24.37
N LEU A 481 -24.42 18.92 25.24
CA LEU A 481 -25.47 19.61 26.01
C LEU A 481 -26.46 20.42 25.14
N LEU A 482 -26.01 20.97 24.01
CA LEU A 482 -26.85 21.79 23.13
C LEU A 482 -27.31 20.99 21.92
N TYR A 483 -26.38 20.43 21.15
CA TYR A 483 -26.69 19.64 19.97
C TYR A 483 -25.84 18.38 19.92
N GLY A 484 -26.48 17.21 19.91
CA GLY A 484 -25.74 15.95 19.90
C GLY A 484 -26.62 14.74 20.11
N ASN A 485 -26.42 13.73 19.27
CA ASN A 485 -27.02 12.42 19.49
C ASN A 485 -26.19 11.62 20.50
N GLY A 486 -26.84 10.81 21.32
CA GLY A 486 -26.15 9.77 22.07
C GLY A 486 -25.61 8.70 21.12
N GLY A 487 -24.48 8.09 21.47
CA GLY A 487 -23.90 6.99 20.72
C GLY A 487 -24.66 5.68 20.93
N ASP A 488 -24.67 4.80 19.94
CA ASP A 488 -25.33 3.50 20.07
C ASP A 488 -24.55 2.58 21.02
N GLY A 489 -25.25 1.73 21.76
CA GLY A 489 -24.65 0.68 22.56
C GLY A 489 -24.15 -0.49 21.70
N GLY A 490 -23.06 -1.14 22.11
CA GLY A 490 -22.49 -2.26 21.38
C GLY A 490 -23.35 -3.53 21.43
N ALA A 491 -23.19 -4.43 20.46
CA ALA A 491 -23.83 -5.74 20.52
C ALA A 491 -23.14 -6.67 21.54
N GLY A 492 -23.92 -7.42 22.32
CA GLY A 492 -23.41 -8.42 23.26
C GLY A 492 -22.81 -9.63 22.56
N GLY A 493 -21.76 -10.19 23.13
CA GLY A 493 -21.08 -11.36 22.59
C GLY A 493 -21.94 -12.63 22.65
N GLY A 494 -21.90 -13.43 21.59
CA GLY A 494 -22.55 -14.74 21.57
C GLY A 494 -21.82 -15.76 22.45
N GLY A 495 -22.57 -16.65 23.11
CA GLY A 495 -22.01 -17.76 23.85
C GLY A 495 -21.38 -18.81 22.92
N GLY A 496 -20.27 -19.40 23.36
CA GLY A 496 -19.55 -20.41 22.58
C GLY A 496 -20.32 -21.71 22.44
N PRO A 497 -20.14 -22.45 21.33
CA PRO A 497 -20.74 -23.76 21.17
C PRO A 497 -20.08 -24.76 22.13
N ARG A 498 -20.79 -25.86 22.37
CA ARG A 498 -20.29 -26.96 23.18
C ARG A 498 -19.39 -27.92 22.39
N GLY A 499 -18.45 -28.61 23.06
CA GLY A 499 -17.60 -29.64 22.45
C GLY A 499 -18.08 -31.09 22.36
N SER A 500 -19.17 -31.56 23.00
CA SER A 500 -19.67 -32.95 22.82
C SER A 500 -21.20 -33.12 22.96
N VAL A 501 -21.77 -34.30 23.31
CA VAL A 501 -23.22 -34.58 23.67
C VAL A 501 -23.38 -34.84 25.21
N GLY A 502 -24.31 -34.20 25.96
CA GLY A 502 -24.32 -34.13 27.46
C GLY A 502 -23.85 -32.89 28.30
N ALA A 503 -23.61 -31.69 27.76
CA ALA A 503 -23.17 -30.45 28.43
C ALA A 503 -23.84 -29.25 27.72
N SER A 504 -23.68 -28.03 28.22
CA SER A 504 -24.35 -26.86 27.66
C SER A 504 -23.43 -26.01 26.78
N GLY A 505 -24.04 -25.26 25.87
CA GLY A 505 -23.39 -24.10 25.27
C GLY A 505 -23.12 -23.01 26.31
N GLY A 506 -22.31 -22.03 25.93
CA GLY A 506 -22.03 -20.85 26.75
C GLY A 506 -23.20 -19.88 26.76
N THR A 507 -23.30 -19.06 27.79
CA THR A 507 -24.30 -17.97 27.83
C THR A 507 -23.90 -16.86 26.88
N GLY A 508 -24.87 -16.27 26.18
CA GLY A 508 -24.69 -14.99 25.52
C GLY A 508 -24.64 -13.84 26.53
N ALA A 509 -24.10 -12.70 26.11
CA ALA A 509 -23.95 -11.53 26.96
C ALA A 509 -24.94 -10.43 26.62
N ASN A 510 -25.09 -9.48 27.55
CA ASN A 510 -25.98 -8.35 27.35
C ASN A 510 -25.46 -7.39 26.28
N GLY A 511 -26.38 -6.78 25.54
CA GLY A 511 -26.09 -5.62 24.72
C GLY A 511 -25.82 -4.38 25.58
N GLY A 512 -25.06 -3.44 25.03
CA GLY A 512 -24.69 -2.20 25.72
C GLY A 512 -25.83 -1.19 25.68
N ASP A 513 -25.94 -0.36 26.71
CA ASP A 513 -26.90 0.73 26.71
C ASP A 513 -26.49 1.81 25.70
N GLY A 514 -27.49 2.44 25.06
CA GLY A 514 -27.28 3.62 24.23
C GLY A 514 -27.03 4.86 25.08
N GLY A 515 -26.21 5.78 24.57
CA GLY A 515 -25.88 7.05 25.22
C GLY A 515 -27.03 8.05 25.17
N ASN A 516 -27.02 9.01 26.08
CA ASN A 516 -28.10 9.99 26.22
C ASN A 516 -27.90 11.19 25.28
N ALA A 517 -29.00 11.80 24.84
CA ALA A 517 -29.01 13.18 24.33
C ALA A 517 -29.62 14.13 25.39
N THR A 518 -29.45 15.44 25.22
CA THR A 518 -29.76 16.42 26.28
C THR A 518 -30.76 17.51 25.88
N LEU A 519 -30.43 18.44 24.97
CA LEU A 519 -31.32 19.51 24.51
C LEU A 519 -31.87 19.22 23.11
N PHE A 520 -31.02 19.27 22.09
CA PHE A 520 -31.32 18.86 20.72
C PHE A 520 -30.51 17.61 20.34
N GLY A 521 -31.16 16.62 19.75
CA GLY A 521 -30.53 15.35 19.35
C GLY A 521 -31.30 14.13 19.86
N THR A 522 -30.99 12.97 19.31
CA THR A 522 -31.65 11.70 19.64
C THR A 522 -30.80 10.85 20.58
N GLY A 523 -31.44 10.14 21.51
CA GLY A 523 -30.73 9.12 22.29
C GLY A 523 -30.20 8.01 21.38
N GLY A 524 -29.08 7.40 21.77
CA GLY A 524 -28.48 6.28 21.03
C GLY A 524 -29.31 5.01 21.16
N ALA A 525 -29.27 4.14 20.15
CA ALA A 525 -29.91 2.84 20.22
C ALA A 525 -29.22 1.94 21.25
N GLY A 526 -29.99 1.09 21.94
CA GLY A 526 -29.44 0.01 22.74
C GLY A 526 -28.86 -1.08 21.83
N GLY A 527 -27.82 -1.73 22.31
CA GLY A 527 -27.15 -2.81 21.60
C GLY A 527 -27.93 -4.13 21.63
N ALA A 528 -27.78 -4.93 20.57
CA ALA A 528 -28.41 -6.25 20.50
C ALA A 528 -27.87 -7.20 21.58
N ALA A 529 -28.72 -8.10 22.07
CA ALA A 529 -28.30 -9.16 22.98
C ALA A 529 -27.45 -10.22 22.25
N GLY A 530 -26.47 -10.79 22.96
CA GLY A 530 -25.71 -11.93 22.48
C GLY A 530 -26.54 -13.22 22.53
N PRO A 531 -26.55 -14.03 21.45
CA PRO A 531 -27.21 -15.33 21.47
C PRO A 531 -26.50 -16.31 22.40
N GLY A 532 -27.23 -17.26 22.96
CA GLY A 532 -26.63 -18.38 23.67
C GLY A 532 -25.97 -19.40 22.74
N GLY A 533 -25.00 -20.15 23.23
CA GLY A 533 -24.25 -21.13 22.44
C GLY A 533 -25.07 -22.36 22.05
N THR A 534 -24.94 -22.76 20.78
CA THR A 534 -25.61 -23.93 20.19
C THR A 534 -24.61 -24.92 19.57
N PRO A 535 -24.87 -26.25 19.63
CA PRO A 535 -25.93 -26.93 20.35
C PRO A 535 -25.71 -26.91 21.87
N GLY A 536 -26.79 -26.92 22.67
CA GLY A 536 -26.70 -27.04 24.14
C GLY A 536 -27.39 -25.95 24.96
N GLY A 537 -28.16 -25.06 24.34
CA GLY A 537 -29.16 -24.22 25.01
C GLY A 537 -28.59 -23.22 26.01
N GLY A 538 -27.47 -22.58 25.70
CA GLY A 538 -26.99 -21.45 26.51
C GLY A 538 -28.06 -20.35 26.62
N ALA A 539 -28.19 -19.72 27.79
CA ALA A 539 -29.08 -18.58 27.94
C ALA A 539 -28.59 -17.43 27.06
N ALA A 540 -29.52 -16.76 26.38
CA ALA A 540 -29.23 -15.52 25.65
C ALA A 540 -29.07 -14.35 26.63
N GLY A 541 -28.34 -13.32 26.21
CA GLY A 541 -28.27 -12.07 26.95
C GLY A 541 -29.56 -11.24 26.86
N VAL A 542 -29.57 -10.12 27.57
CA VAL A 542 -30.64 -9.12 27.50
C VAL A 542 -30.23 -7.98 26.56
N PRO A 543 -31.16 -7.42 25.76
CA PRO A 543 -30.87 -6.24 24.97
C PRO A 543 -30.47 -5.03 25.81
N GLY A 544 -29.64 -4.17 25.24
CA GLY A 544 -29.31 -2.89 25.85
C GLY A 544 -30.51 -1.95 25.87
N ASN A 545 -30.54 -1.10 26.89
CA ASN A 545 -31.55 -0.06 27.00
C ASN A 545 -31.27 1.05 25.98
N PRO A 546 -32.32 1.69 25.43
CA PRO A 546 -32.14 2.89 24.62
C PRO A 546 -31.63 4.05 25.47
N GLY A 547 -30.86 4.93 24.84
CA GLY A 547 -30.48 6.22 25.41
C GLY A 547 -31.67 7.16 25.56
N THR A 548 -31.62 8.01 26.58
CA THR A 548 -32.66 9.02 26.81
C THR A 548 -32.64 10.11 25.74
N ASN A 549 -33.82 10.69 25.49
CA ASN A 549 -34.01 11.73 24.50
C ASN A 549 -33.55 13.10 24.98
N GLY A 550 -33.14 13.96 24.06
CA GLY A 550 -33.04 15.39 24.35
C GLY A 550 -34.42 16.02 24.57
N LEU A 551 -34.47 17.16 25.25
CA LEU A 551 -35.71 17.91 25.54
C LEU A 551 -36.57 18.16 24.28
N PHE A 552 -35.93 18.34 23.12
CA PHE A 552 -36.56 18.54 21.82
C PHE A 552 -36.32 17.40 20.82
N GLY A 553 -35.79 16.26 21.26
CA GLY A 553 -35.45 15.12 20.42
C GLY A 553 -36.20 13.84 20.78
N THR A 554 -35.90 12.76 20.06
CA THR A 554 -36.49 11.42 20.28
C THR A 554 -35.54 10.51 21.05
N GLY A 555 -36.09 9.51 21.75
CA GLY A 555 -35.27 8.51 22.44
C GLY A 555 -34.62 7.55 21.45
N GLY A 556 -33.63 6.81 21.93
CA GLY A 556 -33.09 5.69 21.16
C GLY A 556 -34.07 4.55 21.01
N SER A 557 -33.77 3.61 20.11
CA SER A 557 -34.48 2.34 20.00
C SER A 557 -33.87 1.30 20.95
N PRO A 558 -34.66 0.44 21.61
CA PRO A 558 -34.10 -0.68 22.38
C PRO A 558 -33.32 -1.64 21.48
N GLY A 559 -32.36 -2.36 22.07
CA GLY A 559 -31.62 -3.36 21.34
C GLY A 559 -32.48 -4.56 20.89
N ALA A 560 -32.01 -5.25 19.85
CA ALA A 560 -32.66 -6.47 19.39
C ALA A 560 -32.48 -7.63 20.39
N ALA A 561 -33.56 -8.36 20.69
CA ALA A 561 -33.50 -9.60 21.46
C ALA A 561 -32.82 -10.71 20.67
N ALA A 562 -32.00 -11.50 21.35
CA ALA A 562 -31.37 -12.66 20.74
C ALA A 562 -32.40 -13.76 20.47
N MET A 563 -32.50 -14.21 19.22
CA MET A 563 -33.36 -15.32 18.83
C MET A 563 -32.71 -16.65 19.27
N SER A 564 -33.26 -17.27 20.31
CA SER A 564 -32.84 -18.60 20.77
C SER A 564 -33.66 -19.67 20.07
N TYR A 565 -33.05 -20.42 19.13
CA TYR A 565 -33.71 -21.58 18.53
C TYR A 565 -33.55 -22.77 19.46
N SER A 566 -34.64 -23.22 20.10
CA SER A 566 -34.63 -24.48 20.83
C SER A 566 -34.36 -25.62 19.85
N ALA A 567 -33.29 -26.39 20.07
CA ALA A 567 -32.95 -27.52 19.22
C ALA A 567 -34.10 -28.55 19.23
N ALA A 568 -34.92 -28.55 18.17
CA ALA A 568 -35.79 -29.68 17.86
C ALA A 568 -34.90 -30.86 17.48
N SER A 569 -35.07 -31.96 18.21
CA SER A 569 -34.38 -33.20 17.95
C SER A 569 -34.83 -33.82 16.62
N THR A 570 -33.90 -34.58 16.04
CA THR A 570 -34.03 -35.58 14.97
C THR A 570 -33.84 -35.11 13.51
N ALA A 571 -32.78 -35.68 12.93
CA ALA A 571 -32.49 -35.93 11.52
C ALA A 571 -33.43 -35.29 10.46
N SER A 572 -32.93 -34.25 9.80
CA SER A 572 -33.38 -33.86 8.46
C SER A 572 -32.14 -33.70 7.55
N PRO A 573 -32.09 -34.35 6.37
CA PRO A 573 -30.96 -34.24 5.44
C PRO A 573 -30.83 -32.84 4.79
N LEU A 574 -31.62 -31.87 5.25
CA LEU A 574 -31.63 -30.47 4.78
C LEU A 574 -30.84 -29.51 5.69
N GLY A 575 -30.29 -29.96 6.82
CA GLY A 575 -29.52 -29.10 7.76
C GLY A 575 -28.41 -28.26 7.10
N PRO A 576 -27.53 -28.84 6.26
CA PRO A 576 -26.49 -28.07 5.57
C PRO A 576 -27.03 -27.05 4.56
N TYR A 577 -28.18 -27.32 3.94
CA TYR A 577 -28.83 -26.39 3.03
C TYR A 577 -29.56 -25.27 3.78
N GLN A 578 -30.09 -25.57 4.96
CA GLN A 578 -30.68 -24.57 5.85
C GLN A 578 -29.60 -23.65 6.44
N ASP A 579 -28.43 -24.20 6.79
CA ASP A 579 -27.27 -23.43 7.24
C ASP A 579 -26.62 -22.62 6.12
N LEU A 580 -26.60 -23.15 4.89
CA LEU A 580 -26.19 -22.40 3.70
C LEU A 580 -27.18 -21.27 3.40
N LEU A 581 -28.49 -21.52 3.45
CA LEU A 581 -29.53 -20.50 3.25
C LEU A 581 -29.50 -19.44 4.35
N ASN A 582 -29.25 -19.83 5.60
CA ASN A 582 -29.17 -18.91 6.72
C ASN A 582 -27.84 -18.14 6.73
N ASN A 583 -26.70 -18.75 6.38
CA ASN A 583 -25.42 -18.05 6.17
C ASN A 583 -25.48 -17.13 4.96
N THR A 584 -26.12 -17.55 3.88
CA THR A 584 -26.26 -16.71 2.68
C THR A 584 -27.16 -15.52 2.98
N ARG A 585 -28.27 -15.73 3.71
CA ARG A 585 -29.14 -14.62 4.17
C ARG A 585 -28.42 -13.70 5.15
N ALA A 586 -27.67 -14.24 6.10
CA ALA A 586 -26.90 -13.46 7.08
C ALA A 586 -25.71 -12.72 6.45
N ASN A 587 -25.03 -13.30 5.46
CA ASN A 587 -23.97 -12.64 4.70
C ASN A 587 -24.54 -11.56 3.79
N LEU A 588 -25.69 -11.79 3.15
CA LEU A 588 -26.37 -10.77 2.33
C LEU A 588 -26.97 -9.65 3.17
N GLN A 589 -27.50 -9.95 4.36
CA GLN A 589 -27.95 -8.94 5.33
C GLN A 589 -26.77 -8.19 5.94
N SER A 590 -25.67 -8.85 6.29
CA SER A 590 -24.44 -8.22 6.80
C SER A 590 -23.78 -7.31 5.75
N ILE A 591 -23.71 -7.75 4.49
CA ILE A 591 -23.24 -6.91 3.38
C ILE A 591 -24.23 -5.76 3.13
N GLY A 592 -25.54 -6.02 3.18
CA GLY A 592 -26.58 -5.00 3.02
C GLY A 592 -26.56 -3.96 4.14
N ASP A 593 -26.40 -4.37 5.39
CA ASP A 593 -26.36 -3.52 6.57
C ASP A 593 -25.03 -2.75 6.64
N THR A 594 -23.91 -3.35 6.22
CA THR A 594 -22.61 -2.67 6.08
C THR A 594 -22.64 -1.61 4.97
N TRP A 595 -23.33 -1.88 3.86
CA TRP A 595 -23.45 -0.95 2.73
C TRP A 595 -24.47 0.16 2.99
N LEU A 596 -25.50 -0.10 3.81
CA LEU A 596 -26.49 0.89 4.24
C LEU A 596 -26.01 1.74 5.43
N ALA A 597 -25.13 1.22 6.29
CA ALA A 597 -24.57 1.94 7.42
C ALA A 597 -23.46 2.92 7.03
N ASP A 598 -22.61 2.57 6.06
CA ASP A 598 -21.63 3.50 5.51
C ASP A 598 -21.20 3.07 4.08
N PRO A 599 -21.85 3.57 3.01
CA PRO A 599 -21.42 3.29 1.64
C PRO A 599 -20.09 4.00 1.30
N VAL A 600 -19.65 4.93 2.15
CA VAL A 600 -18.55 5.86 1.92
C VAL A 600 -17.16 5.22 1.91
N PRO A 601 -16.81 4.11 2.61
CA PRO A 601 -15.45 3.56 2.56
C PRO A 601 -15.16 2.81 1.27
N PHE A 602 -16.12 2.06 0.70
CA PHE A 602 -15.96 1.44 -0.62
C PHE A 602 -16.11 2.48 -1.73
N LEU A 603 -17.04 3.42 -1.60
CA LEU A 603 -17.18 4.54 -2.53
C LEU A 603 -15.96 5.48 -2.46
N ASN A 604 -15.35 5.71 -1.30
CA ASN A 604 -14.09 6.45 -1.15
C ASN A 604 -12.90 5.60 -1.58
N GLN A 605 -12.83 4.29 -1.35
CA GLN A 605 -11.72 3.46 -1.85
C GLN A 605 -11.79 3.33 -3.38
N PHE A 606 -13.00 3.22 -3.93
CA PHE A 606 -13.26 3.20 -5.37
C PHE A 606 -13.05 4.58 -5.99
N LEU A 607 -13.61 5.66 -5.44
CA LEU A 607 -13.36 7.03 -5.90
C LEU A 607 -11.91 7.45 -5.67
N THR A 608 -11.23 7.05 -4.59
CA THR A 608 -9.80 7.33 -4.36
C THR A 608 -8.92 6.51 -5.29
N ASN A 609 -9.26 5.26 -5.59
CA ASN A 609 -8.55 4.49 -6.62
C ASN A 609 -8.83 5.07 -8.02
N GLN A 610 -10.07 5.44 -8.35
CA GLN A 610 -10.42 6.07 -9.62
C GLN A 610 -9.88 7.50 -9.76
N PHE A 611 -9.76 8.28 -8.69
CA PHE A 611 -9.12 9.60 -8.66
C PHE A 611 -7.59 9.50 -8.58
N ASN A 612 -7.00 8.44 -8.01
CA ASN A 612 -5.55 8.19 -8.12
C ASN A 612 -5.19 7.72 -9.53
N TYR A 613 -6.00 6.86 -10.17
CA TYR A 613 -5.82 6.50 -11.58
C TYR A 613 -6.12 7.67 -12.50
N ALA A 614 -7.20 8.44 -12.27
CA ALA A 614 -7.47 9.65 -13.04
C ALA A 614 -6.45 10.76 -12.77
N SER A 615 -5.87 10.92 -11.57
CA SER A 615 -4.81 11.91 -11.31
C SER A 615 -3.46 11.47 -11.87
N LEU A 616 -3.15 10.17 -11.90
CA LEU A 616 -1.98 9.63 -12.61
C LEU A 616 -2.15 9.76 -14.14
N THR A 617 -3.36 9.53 -14.66
CA THR A 617 -3.69 9.71 -16.08
C THR A 617 -3.82 11.18 -16.47
N PHE A 618 -4.35 12.06 -15.62
CA PHE A 618 -4.46 13.51 -15.89
C PHE A 618 -3.12 14.20 -15.67
N THR A 619 -2.27 13.75 -14.75
CA THR A 619 -0.87 14.22 -14.63
C THR A 619 -0.01 13.69 -15.79
N ALA A 620 -0.21 12.44 -16.24
CA ALA A 620 0.45 11.92 -17.44
C ALA A 620 -0.06 12.59 -18.72
N LEU A 621 -1.34 12.93 -18.83
CA LEU A 621 -1.93 13.62 -19.98
C LEU A 621 -1.58 15.12 -19.98
N THR A 622 -1.53 15.78 -18.82
CA THR A 622 -1.10 17.18 -18.71
C THR A 622 0.42 17.31 -18.92
N SER A 623 1.22 16.34 -18.47
CA SER A 623 2.67 16.28 -18.73
C SER A 623 2.98 15.90 -20.18
N ALA A 624 2.24 14.95 -20.78
CA ALA A 624 2.36 14.62 -22.21
C ALA A 624 1.88 15.76 -23.12
N THR A 625 0.83 16.49 -22.74
CA THR A 625 0.39 17.68 -23.50
C THR A 625 1.36 18.83 -23.34
N ARG A 626 1.93 19.05 -22.14
CA ARG A 626 2.94 20.08 -21.89
C ARG A 626 4.28 19.75 -22.55
N ASP A 627 4.71 18.49 -22.60
CA ASP A 627 5.91 18.01 -23.31
C ASP A 627 5.70 17.96 -24.83
N PHE A 628 4.49 17.67 -25.31
CA PHE A 628 4.14 17.82 -26.72
C PHE A 628 4.13 19.29 -27.16
N THR A 629 3.65 20.20 -26.31
CA THR A 629 3.66 21.65 -26.60
C THR A 629 5.07 22.25 -26.46
N ILE A 630 5.88 21.79 -25.50
CA ILE A 630 7.30 22.18 -25.32
C ILE A 630 8.21 21.55 -26.40
N GLY A 631 7.90 20.33 -26.84
CA GLY A 631 8.56 19.65 -27.97
C GLY A 631 8.22 20.29 -29.32
N LEU A 632 7.00 20.81 -29.48
CA LEU A 632 6.58 21.54 -30.68
C LEU A 632 7.06 23.00 -30.69
N ALA A 633 7.27 23.62 -29.51
CA ALA A 633 7.84 24.97 -29.38
C ALA A 633 9.38 25.02 -29.49
N ASN A 634 10.07 23.89 -29.27
CA ASN A 634 11.53 23.76 -29.43
C ASN A 634 11.92 23.06 -30.74
N VAL A 635 11.06 23.08 -31.76
CA VAL A 635 11.45 22.67 -33.12
C VAL A 635 12.54 23.65 -33.60
N PRO A 636 13.82 23.23 -33.72
CA PRO A 636 14.85 24.07 -34.28
C PRO A 636 14.51 24.35 -35.74
N ALA A 637 14.86 25.54 -36.24
CA ALA A 637 14.57 26.00 -37.61
C ALA A 637 15.04 25.04 -38.73
N SER A 638 15.84 24.02 -38.43
CA SER A 638 16.30 22.98 -39.35
C SER A 638 15.22 21.95 -39.74
N LEU A 639 14.13 21.79 -38.98
CA LEU A 639 13.03 20.89 -39.38
C LEU A 639 12.08 21.47 -40.44
N ARG A 640 12.24 22.74 -40.83
CA ARG A 640 11.48 23.33 -41.96
C ARG A 640 12.12 23.10 -43.33
N ALA A 641 13.26 22.40 -43.41
CA ALA A 641 13.98 22.17 -44.67
C ALA A 641 14.30 20.69 -44.99
N GLY A 642 13.63 19.72 -44.34
CA GLY A 642 13.54 18.36 -44.87
C GLY A 642 14.81 17.52 -44.91
N ASP A 643 15.82 17.77 -44.07
CA ASP A 643 16.94 16.84 -43.88
C ASP A 643 17.30 16.71 -42.39
N VAL A 644 16.69 15.71 -41.74
CA VAL A 644 16.86 15.42 -40.31
C VAL A 644 17.94 14.35 -40.08
N ALA A 645 18.42 13.68 -41.13
CA ALA A 645 19.41 12.62 -41.00
C ALA A 645 20.84 13.18 -40.92
N GLY A 646 21.17 14.24 -41.68
CA GLY A 646 22.52 14.81 -41.70
C GLY A 646 22.92 15.53 -40.42
N ALA A 647 21.98 16.19 -39.73
CA ALA A 647 22.29 17.04 -38.57
C ALA A 647 22.55 16.26 -37.27
N LEU A 648 22.05 15.03 -37.14
CA LEU A 648 22.22 14.22 -35.93
C LEU A 648 23.50 13.35 -35.97
N VAL A 649 24.00 13.01 -37.18
CA VAL A 649 25.20 12.18 -37.33
C VAL A 649 26.49 12.98 -37.14
N GLY A 650 26.52 14.26 -37.52
CA GLY A 650 27.67 15.14 -37.27
C GLY A 650 27.97 15.41 -35.79
N LEU A 651 27.03 15.07 -34.89
CA LEU A 651 27.20 15.22 -33.45
C LEU A 651 27.69 13.93 -32.76
N PHE A 652 27.53 12.76 -33.39
CA PHE A 652 27.80 11.47 -32.74
C PHE A 652 28.69 10.48 -33.52
N VAL A 653 29.03 10.74 -34.79
CA VAL A 653 30.05 9.93 -35.50
C VAL A 653 30.87 10.83 -36.44
N SER A 654 32.14 11.07 -36.13
CA SER A 654 33.10 11.55 -37.13
C SER A 654 33.55 10.37 -38.00
N GLY A 655 33.29 10.41 -39.32
CA GLY A 655 33.99 9.56 -40.30
C GLY A 655 33.15 8.72 -41.28
N ILE A 656 31.83 8.86 -41.34
CA ILE A 656 30.99 8.12 -42.30
C ILE A 656 30.19 9.09 -43.16
N ASN A 657 30.34 9.02 -44.49
CA ASN A 657 29.58 9.81 -45.44
C ASN A 657 28.24 9.11 -45.73
N ALA A 658 27.13 9.77 -45.39
CA ALA A 658 25.79 9.22 -45.30
C ALA A 658 24.87 9.69 -46.44
N SER A 659 25.38 9.74 -47.67
CA SER A 659 24.63 10.25 -48.82
C SER A 659 23.92 9.18 -49.66
N ASP A 660 24.13 7.88 -49.43
CA ASP A 660 23.35 6.81 -50.08
C ASP A 660 23.27 5.55 -49.21
N PHE A 661 22.13 5.32 -48.56
CA PHE A 661 21.92 4.24 -47.58
C PHE A 661 21.54 2.88 -48.20
N ALA A 662 21.49 2.77 -49.53
CA ALA A 662 21.10 1.50 -50.17
C ALA A 662 22.28 0.56 -50.43
N ASN A 663 23.55 1.00 -50.32
CA ASN A 663 24.69 0.13 -50.62
C ASN A 663 25.99 0.55 -49.91
N ILE A 664 26.24 0.02 -48.71
CA ILE A 664 27.54 0.14 -48.03
C ILE A 664 28.43 -1.02 -48.51
N GLN A 665 29.15 -0.83 -49.62
CA GLN A 665 30.24 -1.73 -50.02
C GLN A 665 31.54 -1.31 -49.31
N LEU A 666 32.03 -2.16 -48.42
CA LEU A 666 33.37 -2.05 -47.82
C LEU A 666 34.42 -2.58 -48.80
N LEU A 667 34.99 -1.71 -49.65
CA LEU A 667 36.18 -2.05 -50.44
C LEU A 667 37.42 -2.02 -49.53
N GLY A 668 37.77 -3.17 -48.96
CA GLY A 668 39.02 -3.37 -48.23
C GLY A 668 39.19 -4.83 -47.82
N THR A 669 40.43 -5.34 -47.90
CA THR A 669 40.82 -6.76 -47.74
C THR A 669 40.71 -7.31 -46.30
N ILE A 670 39.85 -6.73 -45.47
CA ILE A 670 39.49 -7.25 -44.13
C ILE A 670 38.01 -7.73 -44.12
N GLY A 671 37.28 -7.58 -45.24
CA GLY A 671 35.84 -7.90 -45.34
C GLY A 671 35.47 -9.39 -45.51
N ASP A 672 36.39 -10.27 -45.94
CA ASP A 672 36.02 -11.64 -46.37
C ASP A 672 36.33 -12.76 -45.36
N LEU A 673 36.79 -12.44 -44.14
CA LEU A 673 37.21 -13.47 -43.16
C LEU A 673 36.44 -13.52 -41.84
N PHE A 674 35.36 -12.75 -41.65
CA PHE A 674 34.58 -12.80 -40.40
C PHE A 674 33.06 -12.78 -40.63
N PRO A 675 32.40 -13.96 -40.63
CA PRO A 675 30.94 -14.09 -40.58
C PRO A 675 30.20 -13.59 -39.31
N PRO A 676 30.79 -13.36 -38.11
CA PRO A 676 29.98 -13.06 -36.92
C PRO A 676 29.56 -11.59 -36.74
N LEU A 677 29.94 -10.65 -37.62
CA LEU A 677 29.60 -9.22 -37.46
C LEU A 677 28.32 -8.74 -38.18
N ALA A 678 27.65 -9.58 -38.98
CA ALA A 678 26.32 -9.27 -39.49
C ALA A 678 25.22 -9.41 -38.41
N ILE A 679 25.48 -10.22 -37.37
CA ILE A 679 24.55 -10.50 -36.28
C ILE A 679 24.39 -9.28 -35.34
N PRO A 680 25.47 -8.60 -34.88
CA PRO A 680 25.36 -7.38 -34.09
C PRO A 680 24.68 -6.21 -34.82
N GLY A 681 24.90 -6.07 -36.13
CA GLY A 681 24.25 -5.02 -36.95
C GLY A 681 22.74 -5.20 -37.03
N ASN A 682 22.27 -6.43 -37.30
CA ASN A 682 20.85 -6.74 -37.34
C ASN A 682 20.20 -6.72 -35.94
N ILE A 683 20.92 -7.12 -34.88
CA ILE A 683 20.43 -7.03 -33.49
C ILE A 683 20.29 -5.58 -33.04
N ALA A 684 21.25 -4.71 -33.39
CA ALA A 684 21.16 -3.27 -33.08
C ALA A 684 20.00 -2.59 -33.84
N GLN A 685 19.73 -3.02 -35.06
CA GLN A 685 18.62 -2.50 -35.87
C GLN A 685 17.26 -2.99 -35.35
N ASN A 686 17.14 -4.27 -34.98
CA ASN A 686 15.94 -4.84 -34.35
C ASN A 686 15.67 -4.21 -32.98
N PHE A 687 16.70 -3.96 -32.16
CA PHE A 687 16.55 -3.25 -30.89
C PHE A 687 16.09 -1.80 -31.11
N THR A 688 16.63 -1.11 -32.11
CA THR A 688 16.22 0.26 -32.47
C THR A 688 14.77 0.31 -32.95
N ASN A 689 14.36 -0.66 -33.76
CA ASN A 689 12.97 -0.78 -34.26
C ASN A 689 11.99 -1.10 -33.12
N VAL A 690 12.37 -1.97 -32.17
CA VAL A 690 11.59 -2.27 -30.96
C VAL A 690 11.45 -1.05 -30.06
N VAL A 691 12.56 -0.36 -29.77
CA VAL A 691 12.55 0.87 -28.96
C VAL A 691 11.68 1.94 -29.62
N ARG A 692 11.74 2.07 -30.94
CA ARG A 692 10.87 2.98 -31.70
C ARG A 692 9.40 2.58 -31.58
N THR A 693 9.07 1.30 -31.68
CA THR A 693 7.70 0.78 -31.62
C THR A 693 7.06 0.97 -30.24
N VAL A 694 7.84 0.76 -29.17
CA VAL A 694 7.38 0.92 -27.78
C VAL A 694 7.30 2.41 -27.38
N LEU A 695 7.96 3.31 -28.09
CA LEU A 695 7.92 4.76 -27.85
C LEU A 695 7.08 5.54 -28.86
N ASP A 696 6.53 4.89 -29.89
CA ASP A 696 5.72 5.55 -30.92
C ASP A 696 4.35 5.94 -30.36
N THR A 697 4.10 7.23 -30.24
CA THR A 697 2.82 7.80 -29.81
C THR A 697 2.03 8.42 -30.96
N ASN A 698 2.48 8.25 -32.21
CA ASN A 698 1.84 8.85 -33.36
C ASN A 698 0.43 8.29 -33.59
N ILE A 699 -0.44 9.16 -34.08
CA ILE A 699 -1.79 8.83 -34.49
C ILE A 699 -1.93 9.26 -35.94
N ALA A 700 -2.17 8.30 -36.85
CA ALA A 700 -2.35 8.57 -38.27
C ALA A 700 -3.71 8.05 -38.72
N PHE A 701 -4.47 8.92 -39.39
CA PHE A 701 -5.74 8.59 -40.00
C PHE A 701 -5.69 8.99 -41.48
N THR A 702 -5.96 8.04 -42.36
CA THR A 702 -6.14 8.30 -43.80
C THR A 702 -7.54 7.83 -44.16
N ILE A 703 -8.38 8.72 -44.67
CA ILE A 703 -9.74 8.39 -45.12
C ILE A 703 -9.90 8.96 -46.52
N ASP A 704 -10.04 8.08 -47.51
CA ASP A 704 -10.36 8.46 -48.87
C ASP A 704 -11.89 8.52 -49.02
N THR A 705 -12.42 9.73 -49.05
CA THR A 705 -13.85 9.99 -49.19
C THR A 705 -14.38 9.77 -50.61
N ALA A 706 -13.50 9.59 -51.61
CA ALA A 706 -13.89 9.28 -52.99
C ALA A 706 -13.98 7.77 -53.23
N GLU A 707 -13.10 6.97 -52.61
CA GLU A 707 -13.09 5.50 -52.73
C GLU A 707 -13.76 4.77 -51.55
N PHE A 708 -14.19 5.47 -50.50
CA PHE A 708 -14.75 4.91 -49.26
C PHE A 708 -13.82 3.89 -48.57
N THR A 709 -12.51 4.16 -48.56
CA THR A 709 -11.51 3.32 -47.88
C THR A 709 -10.70 4.16 -46.89
N GLY A 710 -10.09 3.51 -45.90
CA GLY A 710 -9.25 4.23 -44.95
C GLY A 710 -8.46 3.34 -43.99
N SER A 711 -7.47 3.93 -43.35
CA SER A 711 -6.66 3.30 -42.30
C SER A 711 -6.50 4.21 -41.08
N ALA A 712 -6.44 3.60 -39.90
CA ALA A 712 -6.25 4.23 -38.61
C ALA A 712 -5.15 3.50 -37.84
N THR A 713 -4.00 4.14 -37.67
CA THR A 713 -2.86 3.58 -36.92
C THR A 713 -2.61 4.42 -35.69
N VAL A 714 -2.66 3.77 -34.53
CA VAL A 714 -2.35 4.36 -33.23
C VAL A 714 -1.12 3.65 -32.67
N GLY A 715 -0.11 4.44 -32.30
CA GLY A 715 1.12 3.94 -31.71
C GLY A 715 0.88 3.12 -30.42
N LEU A 716 1.77 2.16 -30.15
CA LEU A 716 1.53 1.08 -29.18
C LEU A 716 1.17 1.56 -27.75
N PRO A 717 1.85 2.54 -27.14
CA PRO A 717 1.51 3.05 -25.81
C PRO A 717 0.10 3.66 -25.77
N LEU A 718 -0.28 4.38 -26.82
CA LEU A 718 -1.57 5.03 -26.88
C LEU A 718 -2.69 4.03 -27.21
N ALA A 719 -2.41 3.01 -28.02
CA ALA A 719 -3.31 1.89 -28.25
C ALA A 719 -3.56 1.10 -26.95
N MET A 720 -2.52 0.82 -26.14
CA MET A 720 -2.68 0.19 -24.83
C MET A 720 -3.47 1.05 -23.86
N THR A 721 -3.23 2.37 -23.88
CA THR A 721 -3.99 3.31 -23.06
C THR A 721 -5.47 3.33 -23.45
N LEU A 722 -5.77 3.33 -24.75
CA LEU A 722 -7.13 3.29 -25.27
C LEU A 722 -7.88 2.01 -24.85
N ASN A 723 -7.22 0.85 -24.90
CA ASN A 723 -7.78 -0.44 -24.47
C ASN A 723 -7.88 -0.56 -22.93
N ALA A 724 -7.06 0.18 -22.17
CA ALA A 724 -7.11 0.21 -20.70
C ALA A 724 -8.24 1.10 -20.16
N VAL A 725 -8.64 2.13 -20.91
CA VAL A 725 -9.72 3.06 -20.54
C VAL A 725 -11.11 2.50 -20.90
N GLY A 726 -11.19 1.40 -21.65
CA GLY A 726 -12.45 0.76 -22.01
C GLY A 726 -13.23 0.19 -20.83
N SER A 727 -12.55 -0.47 -19.87
CA SER A 727 -13.24 -1.12 -18.74
C SER A 727 -13.89 -0.14 -17.76
N PRO A 728 -13.30 1.02 -17.42
CA PRO A 728 -14.03 2.06 -16.67
C PRO A 728 -15.27 2.58 -17.40
N ILE A 729 -15.20 2.76 -18.73
CA ILE A 729 -16.32 3.27 -19.53
C ILE A 729 -17.47 2.27 -19.58
N THR A 730 -17.21 1.00 -19.88
CA THR A 730 -18.24 -0.03 -19.96
C THR A 730 -18.85 -0.36 -18.60
N THR A 731 -18.09 -0.17 -17.51
CA THR A 731 -18.59 -0.25 -16.13
C THR A 731 -19.54 0.89 -15.79
N ALA A 732 -19.21 2.12 -16.20
CA ALA A 732 -20.07 3.28 -15.98
C ALA A 732 -21.40 3.16 -16.76
N LEU A 733 -21.37 2.59 -17.97
CA LEU A 733 -22.57 2.31 -18.76
C LEU A 733 -23.41 1.19 -18.13
N ALA A 734 -22.80 0.10 -17.67
CA ALA A 734 -23.51 -0.97 -16.97
C ALA A 734 -24.13 -0.52 -15.63
N PHE A 735 -23.50 0.45 -14.95
CA PHE A 735 -24.06 1.11 -13.78
C PHE A 735 -25.29 1.97 -14.16
N ALA A 736 -25.19 2.75 -15.24
CA ALA A 736 -26.31 3.56 -15.73
C ALA A 736 -27.51 2.68 -16.15
N ASP A 737 -27.27 1.58 -16.85
CA ASP A 737 -28.32 0.62 -17.25
C ASP A 737 -28.96 -0.10 -16.05
N SER A 738 -28.17 -0.38 -15.02
CA SER A 738 -28.72 -0.96 -13.77
C SER A 738 -29.59 0.06 -13.04
N ALA A 739 -29.18 1.33 -13.00
CA ALA A 739 -29.96 2.41 -12.38
C ALA A 739 -31.27 2.72 -13.12
N THR A 740 -31.27 2.68 -14.46
CA THR A 740 -32.49 2.85 -15.27
C THR A 740 -33.45 1.67 -15.08
N THR A 741 -32.95 0.44 -15.06
CA THR A 741 -33.77 -0.77 -14.82
C THR A 741 -34.47 -0.72 -13.46
N ILE A 742 -33.78 -0.26 -12.42
CA ILE A 742 -34.35 -0.05 -11.08
C ILE A 742 -35.41 1.06 -11.12
N THR A 743 -35.12 2.18 -11.77
CA THR A 743 -36.01 3.34 -11.85
C THR A 743 -37.30 3.03 -12.62
N ASP A 744 -37.20 2.29 -13.72
CA ASP A 744 -38.36 1.91 -14.54
C ASP A 744 -39.24 0.86 -13.84
N ALA A 745 -38.64 -0.09 -13.11
CA ALA A 745 -39.38 -1.04 -12.28
C ALA A 745 -40.13 -0.35 -11.13
N LEU A 746 -39.52 0.67 -10.51
CA LEU A 746 -40.15 1.50 -9.47
C LEU A 746 -41.28 2.36 -10.04
N ARG A 747 -41.08 2.99 -11.21
CA ARG A 747 -42.13 3.75 -11.90
C ARG A 747 -43.31 2.88 -12.34
N ALA A 748 -43.04 1.63 -12.69
CA ALA A 748 -44.07 0.64 -13.00
C ALA A 748 -44.76 0.02 -11.75
N GLY A 749 -44.34 0.40 -10.54
CA GLY A 749 -44.90 -0.12 -9.27
C GLY A 749 -44.55 -1.58 -8.97
N ASN A 750 -43.60 -2.17 -9.68
CA ASN A 750 -43.21 -3.58 -9.54
C ASN A 750 -42.00 -3.72 -8.60
N VAL A 751 -42.29 -3.74 -7.31
CA VAL A 751 -41.27 -3.78 -6.23
C VAL A 751 -40.43 -5.06 -6.29
N GLN A 752 -40.99 -6.17 -6.78
CA GLN A 752 -40.26 -7.43 -6.95
C GLN A 752 -39.21 -7.32 -8.06
N ALA A 753 -39.56 -6.71 -9.20
CA ALA A 753 -38.62 -6.47 -10.30
C ALA A 753 -37.52 -5.47 -9.93
N ALA A 754 -37.86 -4.43 -9.16
CA ALA A 754 -36.88 -3.46 -8.65
C ALA A 754 -35.88 -4.10 -7.67
N ALA A 755 -36.36 -4.97 -6.77
CA ALA A 755 -35.51 -5.73 -5.86
C ALA A 755 -34.62 -6.74 -6.61
N THR A 756 -35.13 -7.43 -7.63
CA THR A 756 -34.33 -8.32 -8.49
C THR A 756 -33.28 -7.55 -9.28
N ALA A 757 -33.61 -6.37 -9.82
CA ALA A 757 -32.68 -5.51 -10.54
C ALA A 757 -31.57 -4.94 -9.63
N LEU A 758 -31.91 -4.57 -8.39
CA LEU A 758 -30.96 -4.09 -7.40
C LEU A 758 -29.97 -5.18 -6.96
N VAL A 759 -30.45 -6.40 -6.74
CA VAL A 759 -29.60 -7.55 -6.40
C VAL A 759 -28.74 -8.01 -7.60
N GLY A 760 -29.23 -7.86 -8.83
CA GLY A 760 -28.49 -8.17 -10.06
C GLY A 760 -27.49 -7.10 -10.51
N ALA A 761 -27.62 -5.86 -10.02
CA ALA A 761 -26.78 -4.73 -10.42
C ALA A 761 -25.26 -4.98 -10.25
N PRO A 762 -24.77 -5.58 -9.15
CA PRO A 762 -23.34 -5.89 -9.01
C PRO A 762 -22.84 -6.87 -10.07
N ALA A 763 -23.63 -7.90 -10.40
CA ALA A 763 -23.27 -8.86 -11.43
C ALA A 763 -23.23 -8.21 -12.82
N ASN A 764 -24.16 -7.30 -13.11
CA ASN A 764 -24.16 -6.54 -14.36
C ASN A 764 -22.98 -5.56 -14.47
N ILE A 765 -22.62 -4.89 -13.38
CA ILE A 765 -21.48 -3.96 -13.32
C ILE A 765 -20.16 -4.71 -13.50
N VAL A 766 -19.97 -5.84 -12.80
CA VAL A 766 -18.79 -6.69 -12.98
C VAL A 766 -18.74 -7.31 -14.37
N ASN A 767 -19.90 -7.70 -14.93
CA ASN A 767 -19.96 -8.18 -16.30
C ASN A 767 -19.64 -7.05 -17.32
N GLY A 768 -20.05 -5.81 -17.06
CA GLY A 768 -19.68 -4.63 -17.86
C GLY A 768 -18.17 -4.34 -17.79
N PHE A 769 -17.56 -4.48 -16.61
CA PHE A 769 -16.13 -4.32 -16.41
C PHE A 769 -15.29 -5.39 -17.14
N LEU A 770 -15.74 -6.64 -17.11
CA LEU A 770 -15.01 -7.77 -17.68
C LEU A 770 -15.31 -7.96 -19.18
N ASN A 771 -16.58 -7.96 -19.57
CA ASN A 771 -17.05 -8.35 -20.90
C ASN A 771 -17.88 -7.27 -21.63
N GLY A 772 -18.07 -6.09 -21.03
CA GLY A 772 -18.89 -5.04 -21.62
C GLY A 772 -18.30 -4.49 -22.91
N GLU A 773 -19.13 -3.98 -23.80
CA GLU A 773 -18.72 -3.38 -25.06
C GLU A 773 -19.48 -2.08 -25.30
N ALA A 774 -18.78 -1.04 -25.75
CA ALA A 774 -19.39 0.24 -26.13
C ALA A 774 -18.63 0.88 -27.29
N GLU A 775 -19.20 1.92 -27.87
CA GLU A 775 -18.58 2.71 -28.95
C GLU A 775 -18.58 4.19 -28.55
N LEU A 776 -17.44 4.86 -28.76
CA LEU A 776 -17.29 6.29 -28.49
C LEU A 776 -17.22 7.05 -29.82
N PRO A 777 -18.26 7.81 -30.19
CA PRO A 777 -18.27 8.59 -31.42
C PRO A 777 -17.39 9.85 -31.27
N LEU A 778 -16.44 10.04 -32.19
CA LEU A 778 -15.58 11.20 -32.27
C LEU A 778 -15.77 11.93 -33.60
N ALA A 779 -16.34 13.14 -33.57
CA ALA A 779 -16.49 13.96 -34.77
C ALA A 779 -15.16 14.55 -35.22
N LEU A 780 -14.76 14.29 -36.46
CA LEU A 780 -13.54 14.84 -37.04
C LEU A 780 -13.78 16.28 -37.53
N PRO A 781 -12.80 17.18 -37.35
CA PRO A 781 -12.93 18.56 -37.80
C PRO A 781 -13.02 18.63 -39.32
N LEU A 782 -13.98 19.43 -39.83
CA LEU A 782 -14.30 19.58 -41.26
C LEU A 782 -13.08 20.01 -42.12
N SER A 783 -12.06 20.60 -41.51
CA SER A 783 -10.79 20.97 -42.14
C SER A 783 -9.90 19.78 -42.50
N ALA A 784 -10.08 18.63 -41.84
CA ALA A 784 -9.31 17.41 -42.07
C ALA A 784 -10.00 16.43 -43.05
N THR A 785 -11.27 16.67 -43.40
CA THR A 785 -12.12 15.77 -44.18
C THR A 785 -12.71 16.44 -45.43
N ALA A 786 -12.02 17.46 -45.95
CA ALA A 786 -12.41 18.23 -47.14
C ALA A 786 -13.84 18.82 -47.07
N GLY A 787 -14.32 19.18 -45.87
CA GLY A 787 -15.63 19.79 -45.64
C GLY A 787 -16.80 18.82 -45.45
N ILE A 788 -16.56 17.49 -45.43
CA ILE A 788 -17.59 16.47 -45.21
C ILE A 788 -17.58 16.04 -43.73
N PRO A 789 -18.75 16.02 -43.04
CA PRO A 789 -18.82 15.51 -41.67
C PRO A 789 -18.46 14.02 -41.60
N VAL A 790 -17.48 13.67 -40.77
CA VAL A 790 -17.10 12.27 -40.50
C VAL A 790 -17.08 12.05 -38.99
N THR A 791 -17.72 10.98 -38.53
CA THR A 791 -17.70 10.51 -37.15
C THR A 791 -16.92 9.21 -37.06
N LEU A 792 -15.89 9.15 -36.22
CA LEU A 792 -15.13 7.95 -35.95
C LEU A 792 -15.70 7.24 -34.72
N ASP A 793 -16.22 6.04 -34.90
CA ASP A 793 -16.72 5.19 -33.82
C ASP A 793 -15.57 4.33 -33.30
N ILE A 794 -15.13 4.64 -32.08
CA ILE A 794 -14.02 3.96 -31.43
C ILE A 794 -14.60 2.85 -30.53
N PRO A 795 -14.36 1.56 -30.84
CA PRO A 795 -14.83 0.49 -29.98
C PRO A 795 -14.01 0.45 -28.69
N VAL A 796 -14.70 0.45 -27.56
CA VAL A 796 -14.12 0.29 -26.22
C VAL A 796 -14.74 -0.92 -25.55
N GLY A 797 -13.95 -1.67 -24.77
CA GLY A 797 -14.39 -2.92 -24.18
C GLY A 797 -13.91 -3.12 -22.75
N GLY A 798 -14.63 -3.99 -22.03
CA GLY A 798 -14.20 -4.54 -20.76
C GLY A 798 -12.89 -5.31 -20.90
N ILE A 799 -12.27 -5.67 -19.78
CA ILE A 799 -10.91 -6.23 -19.75
C ILE A 799 -10.70 -7.42 -20.70
N LEU A 800 -11.73 -8.24 -20.87
CA LEU A 800 -11.73 -9.48 -21.67
C LEU A 800 -12.44 -9.33 -23.02
N ALA A 801 -12.97 -8.15 -23.34
CA ALA A 801 -13.73 -7.92 -24.57
C ALA A 801 -12.85 -8.10 -25.82
N PRO A 802 -13.36 -8.76 -26.88
CA PRO A 802 -12.60 -9.00 -28.10
C PRO A 802 -12.16 -7.70 -28.79
N LEU A 803 -11.04 -7.76 -29.51
CA LEU A 803 -10.54 -6.64 -30.30
C LEU A 803 -11.38 -6.44 -31.57
N ARG A 804 -11.80 -5.21 -31.84
CA ARG A 804 -12.63 -4.82 -32.98
C ARG A 804 -11.95 -3.73 -33.83
N PRO A 805 -12.22 -3.68 -35.14
CA PRO A 805 -11.70 -2.61 -36.00
C PRO A 805 -12.43 -1.29 -35.75
N LEU A 806 -11.77 -0.16 -36.05
CA LEU A 806 -12.40 1.17 -35.98
C LEU A 806 -13.32 1.37 -37.18
N VAL A 807 -14.42 2.11 -36.99
CA VAL A 807 -15.39 2.41 -38.04
C VAL A 807 -15.54 3.92 -38.19
N ALA A 808 -15.44 4.44 -39.41
CA ALA A 808 -15.75 5.83 -39.71
C ALA A 808 -17.09 5.94 -40.43
N VAL A 809 -18.00 6.77 -39.92
CA VAL A 809 -19.29 7.10 -40.53
C VAL A 809 -19.16 8.44 -41.23
N VAL A 810 -19.22 8.43 -42.56
CA VAL A 810 -19.16 9.63 -43.41
C VAL A 810 -20.58 10.06 -43.76
N ASP A 811 -20.94 11.31 -43.49
CA ASP A 811 -22.25 11.88 -43.85
C ASP A 811 -22.14 12.64 -45.18
N ALA A 812 -22.32 11.90 -46.29
CA ALA A 812 -22.09 12.43 -47.63
C ALA A 812 -23.35 13.18 -48.16
N PRO A 813 -23.23 14.43 -48.66
CA PRO A 813 -24.38 15.31 -48.96
C PRO A 813 -25.43 14.80 -49.95
N VAL A 814 -25.12 13.77 -50.75
CA VAL A 814 -25.99 13.25 -51.82
C VAL A 814 -26.45 11.81 -51.58
N ILE A 815 -25.74 11.04 -50.74
CA ILE A 815 -25.91 9.58 -50.57
C ILE A 815 -26.24 9.16 -49.13
N GLY A 816 -26.19 10.10 -48.17
CA GLY A 816 -26.47 9.82 -46.75
C GLY A 816 -25.27 9.23 -46.02
N LYS A 817 -25.54 8.64 -44.83
CA LYS A 817 -24.49 8.09 -43.95
C LYS A 817 -23.93 6.77 -44.48
N VAL A 818 -22.61 6.69 -44.62
CA VAL A 818 -21.88 5.49 -45.06
C VAL A 818 -20.83 5.09 -44.03
N SER A 819 -20.83 3.83 -43.58
CA SER A 819 -19.85 3.28 -42.64
C SER A 819 -18.68 2.63 -43.39
N ILE A 820 -17.45 3.05 -43.04
CA ILE A 820 -16.18 2.56 -43.58
C ILE A 820 -15.41 1.88 -42.45
N THR A 821 -15.10 0.60 -42.58
CA THR A 821 -14.20 -0.09 -41.64
C THR A 821 -12.76 0.31 -41.93
N LEU A 822 -12.08 0.87 -40.95
CA LEU A 822 -10.70 1.33 -41.08
C LEU A 822 -9.73 0.18 -40.77
N GLY A 823 -8.76 -0.05 -41.66
CA GLY A 823 -7.66 -0.98 -41.40
C GLY A 823 -6.64 -0.38 -40.41
N GLY A 824 -5.98 -1.21 -39.60
CA GLY A 824 -4.92 -0.74 -38.68
C GLY A 824 -5.09 -1.23 -37.25
N THR A 825 -4.95 -0.33 -36.27
CA THR A 825 -4.94 -0.67 -34.84
C THR A 825 -6.34 -1.06 -34.34
N PRO A 826 -6.58 -2.30 -33.87
CA PRO A 826 -7.87 -2.68 -33.32
C PRO A 826 -8.02 -2.23 -31.84
N ALA A 827 -9.26 -2.04 -31.39
CA ALA A 827 -9.59 -1.61 -30.02
C ALA A 827 -10.72 -2.45 -29.39
N GLY A 828 -10.64 -2.66 -28.09
CA GLY A 828 -11.46 -3.59 -27.30
C GLY A 828 -10.92 -3.72 -25.87
N GLY A 829 -10.70 -4.95 -25.40
CA GLY A 829 -10.17 -5.23 -24.06
C GLY A 829 -8.64 -5.29 -23.96
N ILE A 830 -8.11 -4.85 -22.83
CA ILE A 830 -6.66 -4.80 -22.58
C ILE A 830 -5.98 -6.18 -22.55
N ILE A 831 -6.65 -7.24 -22.06
CA ILE A 831 -6.07 -8.58 -22.01
C ILE A 831 -5.90 -9.16 -23.43
N PRO A 832 -6.92 -9.17 -24.31
CA PRO A 832 -6.73 -9.53 -25.71
C PRO A 832 -5.70 -8.66 -26.43
N ALA A 833 -5.62 -7.37 -26.12
CA ALA A 833 -4.62 -6.45 -26.70
C ALA A 833 -3.18 -6.83 -26.31
N LEU A 834 -2.94 -7.19 -25.05
CA LEU A 834 -1.64 -7.64 -24.55
C LEU A 834 -1.25 -9.05 -25.03
N LEU A 835 -2.24 -9.91 -25.30
CA LEU A 835 -2.00 -11.29 -25.73
C LEU A 835 -1.85 -11.45 -27.25
N SER A 836 -2.46 -10.58 -28.04
CA SER A 836 -2.50 -10.72 -29.51
C SER A 836 -1.88 -9.55 -30.26
N TYR A 837 -2.18 -8.30 -29.87
CA TYR A 837 -1.76 -7.13 -30.62
C TYR A 837 -0.36 -6.64 -30.24
N ALA A 838 -0.06 -6.47 -28.95
CA ALA A 838 1.24 -6.02 -28.49
C ALA A 838 2.40 -6.97 -28.88
N PRO A 839 2.25 -8.31 -28.78
CA PRO A 839 3.28 -9.24 -29.24
C PRO A 839 3.44 -9.22 -30.77
N ALA A 840 2.36 -9.02 -31.54
CA ALA A 840 2.44 -8.93 -33.00
C ALA A 840 3.16 -7.66 -33.49
N GLN A 841 2.95 -6.51 -32.82
CA GLN A 841 3.68 -5.27 -33.12
C GLN A 841 5.16 -5.38 -32.75
N LEU A 842 5.46 -6.03 -31.61
CA LEU A 842 6.83 -6.29 -31.19
C LEU A 842 7.53 -7.29 -32.13
N ALA A 843 6.80 -8.30 -32.63
CA ALA A 843 7.28 -9.27 -33.61
C ALA A 843 7.58 -8.63 -34.98
N ASN A 844 6.73 -7.71 -35.46
CA ASN A 844 6.98 -6.95 -36.69
C ASN A 844 8.15 -5.96 -36.56
N ALA A 845 8.54 -5.57 -35.34
CA ALA A 845 9.68 -4.70 -35.09
C ALA A 845 11.03 -5.44 -35.09
N ILE A 846 11.01 -6.77 -34.96
CA ILE A 846 12.20 -7.65 -34.95
C ILE A 846 12.32 -8.54 -36.20
N ALA A 847 11.31 -8.50 -37.08
CA ALA A 847 11.28 -9.14 -38.40
C ALA A 847 11.82 -8.19 -39.47
#